data_AF-A0A244E4H4-F1
#
_entry.id   AF-A0A244E4H4-F1
#
_cell.length_a   1.000
_cell.length_b   1.000
_cell.length_c   1.000
_cell.angle_alpha   90.00
_cell.angle_beta   90.00
_cell.angle_gamma   90.00
#
_symmetry.space_group_name_H-M   'P 1'
#
loop_
_entity.id
_entity.type
_entity.pdbx_description
1 polymer ?
#
loop_
_entity_poly.entity_id
_entity_poly.type
_entity_poly.pdbx_seq_one_letter_code
_entity_poly.pdbx_strand_id
1 'polypeptide(L)'
;MTGPRTPIYRFYNSRTNAHFYTMSAEERDMVMVRFPQFNYEGVGFTAYAAPQPGLNAVYRFYNVRTGTHFYTIGEAERDTVINTLAAVYVFDGPAWYAATGGDGSGIPMYRFYNASTGTHFYTISAQEEADVRARFPQFTPEGIGYYAWTETATVAPLQPAEPVDLSRVLGLWAIDPSGVGGDAGGDGGVGGSAGDGSPLRRVTVILKDATPLPVVPPNYTGAPPPDPEVARGTTDANGRFLLKFRTATIRPPLLLQVIDAGGNVLASTTAEQVPTGMAIRLNVNPLTDKIASDVLAPSAGSTDKRVVGSQLDLSRLATATSNLVESSKAALAVAGISDSSAFDPMRSIYELDGKGVDAVIESITHSREPTTGATQLRTKLTAAQTNADGSVTPSLITASTPLAPSAVATESSPALAFAKITAWMNEMNRCFALSSAARAADPECADADGSRLVSPGFRENGKDLAEAYRTLYSEADRSAVQGSTLSNPAILVNFPASSAPPESAATIVEFTVDQPRTGPLAGNVAGRVRYTTMMSFVTTTSPRAKAGNWILGGNQKRFDASIQPGYQYAFQWHLALWSFLPHTYESLLEIRVSPLRFDVATRSYVSADLRAARVKGPGLPSAGLVLSPTTAPGAGRFFTPHNKTGEITAGSMTNARTRPIFYLGIEKTADSQPTANPSWGAGSPDHADAPLTDYSSMQAYSRYTIEYFLTSNTTGTPDWVETARILAPVMPPKYLELLPHNKFAASSAFDPGLIAPPRCFFQFQWYPINGTAAPVDSVFVTDGARIINADVDAVSAQPPSTAAAGTSCADPNAIEIAGYAGMGFRQAGVGSTNARFRVYSTARFN
;
A
#
# COMPACT_ATOMS: atom_id res chain seq x y z
N MET A 1 23.54 4.48 -37.85
CA MET A 1 23.47 5.95 -37.97
C MET A 1 23.67 6.54 -36.57
N THR A 2 24.40 7.66 -36.41
CA THR A 2 24.85 8.13 -35.07
C THR A 2 24.47 9.57 -34.71
N GLY A 3 23.83 10.32 -35.61
CA GLY A 3 23.32 11.66 -35.29
C GLY A 3 22.02 11.67 -34.45
N PRO A 4 21.69 12.79 -33.79
CA PRO A 4 20.35 13.00 -33.22
C PRO A 4 19.30 13.12 -34.33
N ARG A 5 18.06 12.74 -34.01
CA ARG A 5 16.89 12.90 -34.89
C ARG A 5 16.06 14.09 -34.41
N THR A 6 15.56 14.89 -35.34
CA THR A 6 14.77 16.10 -35.07
C THR A 6 13.28 15.81 -35.30
N PRO A 7 12.37 16.35 -34.47
CA PRO A 7 10.93 16.24 -34.69
C PRO A 7 10.47 16.82 -36.04
N ILE A 8 9.51 16.16 -36.67
CA ILE A 8 8.71 16.68 -37.78
C ILE A 8 7.31 17.02 -37.26
N TYR A 9 6.99 18.30 -37.30
CA TYR A 9 5.73 18.89 -36.86
C TYR A 9 4.66 18.70 -37.94
N ARG A 10 3.52 18.09 -37.57
CA ARG A 10 2.37 17.84 -38.44
C ARG A 10 1.26 18.85 -38.18
N PHE A 11 0.61 19.30 -39.25
CA PHE A 11 -0.54 20.20 -39.20
C PHE A 11 -1.64 19.73 -40.16
N TYR A 12 -2.90 19.82 -39.73
CA TYR A 12 -4.07 19.63 -40.58
C TYR A 12 -4.65 20.97 -41.05
N ASN A 13 -4.61 21.24 -42.35
CA ASN A 13 -5.21 22.43 -42.95
C ASN A 13 -6.71 22.20 -43.24
N SER A 14 -7.55 22.77 -42.37
CA SER A 14 -9.03 22.72 -42.44
C SER A 14 -9.66 23.37 -43.67
N ARG A 15 -8.92 24.16 -44.47
CA ARG A 15 -9.44 24.73 -45.73
C ARG A 15 -9.13 23.87 -46.95
N THR A 16 -7.99 23.19 -46.97
CA THR A 16 -7.56 22.36 -48.11
C THR A 16 -7.75 20.87 -47.88
N ASN A 17 -8.13 20.46 -46.65
CA ASN A 17 -8.21 19.07 -46.19
C ASN A 17 -6.90 18.29 -46.46
N ALA A 18 -5.77 18.98 -46.31
CA ALA A 18 -4.44 18.45 -46.57
C ALA A 18 -3.52 18.68 -45.37
N HIS A 19 -2.50 17.83 -45.25
CA HIS A 19 -1.52 17.93 -44.16
C HIS A 19 -0.29 18.73 -44.60
N PHE A 20 0.34 19.39 -43.63
CA PHE A 20 1.61 20.09 -43.77
C PHE A 20 2.61 19.57 -42.74
N TYR A 21 3.86 19.43 -43.16
CA TYR A 21 4.94 18.85 -42.37
C TYR A 21 6.18 19.75 -42.43
N THR A 22 6.77 20.05 -41.28
CA THR A 22 8.01 20.82 -41.18
C THR A 22 8.95 20.32 -40.09
N MET A 23 10.26 20.43 -40.34
CA MET A 23 11.31 20.20 -39.34
C MET A 23 11.65 21.47 -38.55
N SER A 24 11.32 22.66 -39.06
CA SER A 24 11.64 23.94 -38.41
C SER A 24 10.64 24.23 -37.29
N ALA A 25 11.16 24.44 -36.08
CA ALA A 25 10.37 24.88 -34.94
C ALA A 25 9.86 26.32 -35.15
N GLU A 26 10.65 27.15 -35.84
CA GLU A 26 10.33 28.53 -36.19
C GLU A 26 9.18 28.58 -37.21
N GLU A 27 9.18 27.69 -38.21
CA GLU A 27 8.08 27.56 -39.17
C GLU A 27 6.82 27.00 -38.49
N ARG A 28 6.95 26.02 -37.58
CA ARG A 28 5.84 25.55 -36.72
C ARG A 28 5.21 26.72 -35.95
N ASP A 29 6.00 27.46 -35.19
CA ASP A 29 5.52 28.56 -34.33
C ASP A 29 4.91 29.70 -35.17
N MET A 30 5.54 30.02 -36.30
CA MET A 30 5.00 31.00 -37.25
C MET A 30 3.66 30.55 -37.84
N VAL A 31 3.50 29.27 -38.20
CA VAL A 31 2.25 28.74 -38.75
C VAL A 31 1.13 28.74 -37.69
N MET A 32 1.44 28.31 -36.46
CA MET A 32 0.49 28.34 -35.33
C MET A 32 -0.04 29.74 -35.04
N VAL A 33 0.81 30.77 -35.14
CA VAL A 33 0.43 32.17 -34.86
C VAL A 33 -0.27 32.84 -36.06
N ARG A 34 0.17 32.58 -37.30
CA ARG A 34 -0.26 33.36 -38.48
C ARG A 34 -1.39 32.73 -39.29
N PHE A 35 -1.60 31.42 -39.23
CA PHE A 35 -2.51 30.73 -40.15
C PHE A 35 -3.54 29.85 -39.40
N PRO A 36 -4.64 30.44 -38.89
CA PRO A 36 -5.60 29.74 -38.03
C PRO A 36 -6.35 28.57 -38.70
N GLN A 37 -6.22 28.39 -40.02
CA GLN A 37 -6.72 27.20 -40.70
C GLN A 37 -5.86 25.94 -40.50
N PHE A 38 -4.59 26.08 -40.08
CA PHE A 38 -3.70 24.97 -39.80
C PHE A 38 -3.80 24.58 -38.32
N ASN A 39 -4.49 23.48 -38.05
CA ASN A 39 -4.53 22.89 -36.72
C ASN A 39 -3.21 22.13 -36.50
N TYR A 40 -2.47 22.47 -35.45
CA TYR A 40 -1.28 21.72 -35.07
C TYR A 40 -1.67 20.36 -34.49
N GLU A 41 -1.03 19.28 -34.96
CA GLU A 41 -1.31 17.91 -34.54
C GLU A 41 -0.15 17.28 -33.75
N GLY A 42 0.90 18.06 -33.46
CA GLY A 42 2.07 17.61 -32.74
C GLY A 42 3.20 17.10 -33.64
N VAL A 43 4.06 16.27 -33.06
CA VAL A 43 5.13 15.57 -33.80
C VAL A 43 4.54 14.35 -34.49
N GLY A 44 4.61 14.31 -35.81
CA GLY A 44 4.15 13.17 -36.62
C GLY A 44 5.18 12.05 -36.72
N PHE A 45 6.47 12.40 -36.75
CA PHE A 45 7.61 11.47 -36.77
C PHE A 45 8.92 12.24 -36.47
N THR A 46 10.06 11.55 -36.39
CA THR A 46 11.40 12.14 -36.34
C THR A 46 12.22 11.74 -37.56
N ALA A 47 13.12 12.63 -37.99
CA ALA A 47 14.01 12.43 -39.14
C ALA A 47 15.37 13.09 -38.89
N TYR A 48 16.36 12.85 -39.75
CA TYR A 48 17.68 13.46 -39.61
C TYR A 48 17.70 14.84 -40.29
N ALA A 49 18.23 15.86 -39.59
CA ALA A 49 18.35 17.22 -40.13
C ALA A 49 19.53 17.42 -41.10
N ALA A 50 20.50 16.50 -41.06
CA ALA A 50 21.73 16.53 -41.86
C ALA A 50 21.89 15.21 -42.63
N PRO A 51 22.58 15.21 -43.79
CA PRO A 51 22.88 13.98 -44.52
C PRO A 51 23.72 13.03 -43.67
N GLN A 52 23.46 11.73 -43.78
CA GLN A 52 24.19 10.65 -43.12
C GLN A 52 24.38 9.47 -44.09
N PRO A 53 25.39 8.60 -43.88
CA PRO A 53 25.53 7.38 -44.65
C PRO A 53 24.25 6.53 -44.60
N GLY A 54 23.72 6.17 -45.77
CA GLY A 54 22.48 5.39 -45.91
C GLY A 54 21.18 6.19 -45.87
N LEU A 55 21.23 7.53 -45.85
CA LEU A 55 20.05 8.39 -45.95
C LEU A 55 20.02 9.19 -47.25
N ASN A 56 18.82 9.42 -47.77
CA ASN A 56 18.54 10.29 -48.90
C ASN A 56 17.73 11.51 -48.42
N ALA A 57 17.84 12.62 -49.16
CA ALA A 57 17.05 13.82 -48.88
C ALA A 57 15.59 13.63 -49.29
N VAL A 58 14.66 14.07 -48.42
CA VAL A 58 13.25 14.25 -48.75
C VAL A 58 13.06 15.71 -49.19
N TYR A 59 12.64 15.87 -50.44
CA TYR A 59 12.43 17.12 -51.14
C TYR A 59 11.02 17.64 -50.90
N ARG A 60 10.90 18.91 -50.50
CA ARG A 60 9.63 19.61 -50.31
C ARG A 60 9.33 20.52 -51.50
N PHE A 61 8.07 20.53 -51.91
CA PHE A 61 7.54 21.38 -52.96
C PHE A 61 6.26 22.06 -52.50
N TYR A 62 6.12 23.36 -52.76
CA TYR A 62 4.89 24.12 -52.53
C TYR A 62 4.05 24.18 -53.81
N ASN A 63 2.80 23.69 -53.78
CA ASN A 63 1.87 23.80 -54.90
C ASN A 63 1.17 25.16 -54.88
N VAL A 64 1.51 26.03 -55.84
CA VAL A 64 0.98 27.40 -55.90
C VAL A 64 -0.49 27.49 -56.29
N ARG A 65 -1.09 26.41 -56.80
CA ARG A 65 -2.51 26.35 -57.19
C ARG A 65 -3.43 25.90 -56.05
N THR A 66 -2.96 24.96 -55.22
CA THR A 66 -3.76 24.37 -54.12
C THR A 66 -3.37 24.91 -52.74
N GLY A 67 -2.20 25.53 -52.60
CA GLY A 67 -1.67 25.97 -51.30
C GLY A 67 -1.24 24.80 -50.40
N THR A 68 -0.92 23.65 -50.99
CA THR A 68 -0.51 22.42 -50.27
C THR A 68 0.91 22.02 -50.59
N HIS A 69 1.54 21.22 -49.73
CA HIS A 69 2.90 20.74 -49.95
C HIS A 69 2.93 19.31 -50.49
N PHE A 70 3.99 19.00 -51.24
CA PHE A 70 4.32 17.67 -51.74
C PHE A 70 5.73 17.29 -51.28
N TYR A 71 5.91 16.02 -50.90
CA TYR A 71 7.15 15.50 -50.35
C TYR A 71 7.55 14.21 -51.07
N THR A 72 8.81 14.15 -51.54
CA THR A 72 9.37 12.96 -52.20
C THR A 72 10.82 12.73 -51.82
N ILE A 73 11.21 11.45 -51.65
CA ILE A 73 12.61 11.04 -51.52
C ILE A 73 13.25 10.68 -52.87
N GLY A 74 12.42 10.50 -53.91
CA GLY A 74 12.84 10.01 -55.21
C GLY A 74 13.44 11.12 -56.04
N GLU A 75 14.75 11.07 -56.30
CA GLU A 75 15.45 12.08 -57.10
C GLU A 75 14.88 12.23 -58.53
N ALA A 76 14.47 11.12 -59.15
CA ALA A 76 13.80 11.16 -60.44
C ALA A 76 12.39 11.80 -60.39
N GLU A 77 11.67 11.65 -59.27
CA GLU A 77 10.35 12.30 -59.07
C GLU A 77 10.54 13.80 -58.82
N ARG A 78 11.52 14.18 -57.99
CA ARG A 78 12.00 15.57 -57.82
C ARG A 78 12.31 16.21 -59.18
N ASP A 79 13.18 15.59 -59.97
CA ASP A 79 13.61 16.14 -61.27
C ASP A 79 12.46 16.20 -62.28
N THR A 80 11.53 15.24 -62.24
CA THR A 80 10.32 15.29 -63.06
C THR A 80 9.44 16.48 -62.67
N VAL A 81 9.17 16.69 -61.37
CA VAL A 81 8.36 17.83 -60.89
C VAL A 81 9.03 19.17 -61.25
N ILE A 82 10.35 19.30 -61.06
CA ILE A 82 11.09 20.51 -61.41
C ILE A 82 11.01 20.79 -62.92
N ASN A 83 11.28 19.80 -63.78
CA ASN A 83 11.39 20.02 -65.21
C ASN A 83 10.04 20.09 -65.94
N THR A 84 8.97 19.47 -65.40
CA THR A 84 7.68 19.35 -66.10
C THR A 84 6.52 20.09 -65.43
N LEU A 85 6.60 20.38 -64.13
CA LEU A 85 5.51 20.98 -63.34
C LEU A 85 5.88 22.32 -62.66
N ALA A 86 6.92 23.01 -63.12
CA ALA A 86 7.35 24.33 -62.60
C ALA A 86 6.25 25.42 -62.59
N ALA A 87 5.21 25.28 -63.43
CA ALA A 87 4.03 26.17 -63.44
C ALA A 87 2.93 25.79 -62.41
N VAL A 88 3.23 24.83 -61.52
CA VAL A 88 2.34 24.29 -60.48
C VAL A 88 3.07 24.18 -59.14
N TYR A 89 4.33 23.76 -59.15
CA TYR A 89 5.14 23.55 -57.95
C TYR A 89 6.37 24.46 -57.92
N VAL A 90 6.58 25.11 -56.77
CA VAL A 90 7.85 25.74 -56.38
C VAL A 90 8.64 24.72 -55.56
N PHE A 91 9.95 24.62 -55.82
CA PHE A 91 10.84 23.72 -55.08
C PHE A 91 11.42 24.45 -53.86
N ASP A 92 11.14 23.95 -52.67
CA ASP A 92 11.60 24.56 -51.40
C ASP A 92 13.00 24.05 -51.00
N GLY A 93 13.42 22.91 -51.54
CA GLY A 93 14.69 22.25 -51.21
C GLY A 93 14.52 20.95 -50.40
N PRO A 94 15.62 20.41 -49.86
CA PRO A 94 15.59 19.33 -48.87
C PRO A 94 14.92 19.78 -47.57
N ALA A 95 13.93 19.03 -47.10
CA ALA A 95 13.24 19.30 -45.83
C ALA A 95 13.79 18.45 -44.66
N TRP A 96 14.23 17.22 -44.94
CA TRP A 96 14.89 16.32 -43.98
C TRP A 96 15.58 15.16 -44.70
N TYR A 97 16.27 14.29 -43.96
CA TYR A 97 16.93 13.09 -44.47
C TYR A 97 16.29 11.83 -43.85
N ALA A 98 15.97 10.86 -44.72
CA ALA A 98 15.25 9.63 -44.38
C ALA A 98 15.84 8.42 -45.11
N ALA A 99 15.50 7.20 -44.67
CA ALA A 99 16.06 5.98 -45.24
C ALA A 99 15.19 5.48 -46.42
N THR A 100 15.83 5.05 -47.51
CA THR A 100 15.16 4.50 -48.70
C THR A 100 14.86 3.00 -48.58
N GLY A 101 15.45 2.31 -47.61
CA GLY A 101 15.16 0.93 -47.25
C GLY A 101 15.21 0.73 -45.73
N GLY A 102 14.45 -0.23 -45.22
CA GLY A 102 14.45 -0.56 -43.79
C GLY A 102 15.72 -1.31 -43.41
N ASP A 103 16.59 -0.69 -42.61
CA ASP A 103 17.75 -1.32 -41.97
C ASP A 103 17.38 -2.16 -40.72
N GLY A 104 16.09 -2.40 -40.52
CA GLY A 104 15.51 -3.00 -39.32
C GLY A 104 15.10 -1.99 -38.24
N SER A 105 15.51 -0.73 -38.34
CA SER A 105 15.20 0.32 -37.33
C SER A 105 14.15 1.35 -37.77
N GLY A 106 13.96 1.52 -39.08
CA GLY A 106 13.01 2.48 -39.66
C GLY A 106 11.59 1.94 -39.78
N ILE A 107 10.61 2.80 -39.50
CA ILE A 107 9.16 2.57 -39.64
C ILE A 107 8.74 3.06 -41.03
N PRO A 108 7.94 2.29 -41.80
CA PRO A 108 7.50 2.70 -43.14
C PRO A 108 6.63 3.96 -43.11
N MET A 109 6.94 4.91 -43.99
CA MET A 109 6.09 6.05 -44.32
C MET A 109 5.14 5.66 -45.46
N TYR A 110 3.87 5.48 -45.14
CA TYR A 110 2.81 5.21 -46.10
C TYR A 110 2.41 6.50 -46.82
N ARG A 111 2.46 6.49 -48.16
CA ARG A 111 2.05 7.61 -49.02
C ARG A 111 0.72 7.28 -49.71
N PHE A 112 -0.20 8.24 -49.70
CA PHE A 112 -1.48 8.15 -50.38
C PHE A 112 -1.73 9.40 -51.23
N TYR A 113 -2.26 9.19 -52.45
CA TYR A 113 -2.68 10.26 -53.35
C TYR A 113 -4.21 10.43 -53.33
N ASN A 114 -4.69 11.64 -53.05
CA ASN A 114 -6.10 11.98 -53.12
C ASN A 114 -6.43 12.54 -54.51
N ALA A 115 -7.07 11.71 -55.34
CA ALA A 115 -7.41 12.08 -56.72
C ALA A 115 -8.47 13.19 -56.82
N SER A 116 -9.27 13.43 -55.78
CA SER A 116 -10.29 14.48 -55.75
C SER A 116 -9.73 15.88 -55.49
N THR A 117 -8.59 15.98 -54.79
CA THR A 117 -7.96 17.25 -54.39
C THR A 117 -6.59 17.49 -55.04
N GLY A 118 -5.97 16.46 -55.61
CA GLY A 118 -4.58 16.51 -56.09
C GLY A 118 -3.54 16.61 -54.97
N THR A 119 -3.91 16.22 -53.74
CA THR A 119 -3.06 16.32 -52.54
C THR A 119 -2.57 14.95 -52.09
N HIS A 120 -1.52 14.93 -51.27
CA HIS A 120 -0.95 13.71 -50.72
C HIS A 120 -1.13 13.66 -49.20
N PHE A 121 -1.22 12.43 -48.66
CA PHE A 121 -1.21 12.14 -47.23
C PHE A 121 -0.07 11.20 -46.88
N TYR A 122 0.53 11.43 -45.70
CA TYR A 122 1.75 10.75 -45.24
C TYR A 122 1.59 10.33 -43.78
N THR A 123 1.79 9.05 -43.47
CA THR A 123 1.79 8.57 -42.08
C THR A 123 2.77 7.43 -41.85
N ILE A 124 3.32 7.35 -40.63
CA ILE A 124 4.05 6.17 -40.13
C ILE A 124 3.18 5.27 -39.23
N SER A 125 1.93 5.67 -38.97
CA SER A 125 1.00 4.90 -38.14
C SER A 125 0.30 3.84 -38.99
N ALA A 126 0.59 2.57 -38.72
CA ALA A 126 -0.09 1.44 -39.36
C ALA A 126 -1.60 1.41 -39.09
N GLN A 127 -2.07 2.01 -37.98
CA GLN A 127 -3.50 2.15 -37.70
C GLN A 127 -4.15 3.25 -38.55
N GLU A 128 -3.48 4.40 -38.70
CA GLU A 128 -3.96 5.51 -39.53
C GLU A 128 -3.96 5.11 -41.02
N GLU A 129 -2.98 4.32 -41.46
CA GLU A 129 -2.93 3.64 -42.77
C GLU A 129 -4.18 2.79 -43.03
N ALA A 130 -4.49 1.89 -42.09
CA ALA A 130 -5.62 0.98 -42.20
C ALA A 130 -6.97 1.74 -42.18
N ASP A 131 -7.09 2.76 -41.32
CA ASP A 131 -8.28 3.61 -41.25
C ASP A 131 -8.49 4.44 -42.52
N VAL A 132 -7.41 4.96 -43.14
CA VAL A 132 -7.51 5.68 -44.42
C VAL A 132 -8.01 4.76 -45.52
N ARG A 133 -7.46 3.53 -45.64
CA ARG A 133 -7.94 2.53 -46.61
C ARG A 133 -9.40 2.14 -46.38
N ALA A 134 -9.82 1.98 -45.12
CA ALA A 134 -11.16 1.51 -44.78
C ALA A 134 -12.24 2.59 -44.95
N ARG A 135 -11.90 3.87 -44.74
CA ARG A 135 -12.90 4.95 -44.60
C ARG A 135 -12.88 5.99 -45.71
N PHE A 136 -11.79 6.14 -46.47
CA PHE A 136 -11.62 7.24 -47.43
C PHE A 136 -11.25 6.75 -48.84
N PRO A 137 -12.23 6.29 -49.64
CA PRO A 137 -11.98 5.68 -50.97
C PRO A 137 -11.35 6.62 -52.01
N GLN A 138 -11.31 7.94 -51.75
CA GLN A 138 -10.63 8.92 -52.59
C GLN A 138 -9.09 8.90 -52.45
N PHE A 139 -8.54 8.24 -51.42
CA PHE A 139 -7.10 8.10 -51.20
C PHE A 139 -6.58 6.80 -51.80
N THR A 140 -5.90 6.89 -52.94
CA THR A 140 -5.20 5.77 -53.57
C THR A 140 -3.86 5.55 -52.86
N PRO A 141 -3.56 4.33 -52.36
CA PRO A 141 -2.27 4.02 -51.75
C PRO A 141 -1.17 3.95 -52.82
N GLU A 142 -0.06 4.66 -52.61
CA GLU A 142 1.12 4.64 -53.49
C GLU A 142 2.25 3.74 -52.95
N GLY A 143 2.07 3.18 -51.76
CA GLY A 143 3.03 2.29 -51.11
C GLY A 143 3.88 3.00 -50.04
N ILE A 144 5.07 2.44 -49.79
CA ILE A 144 6.03 2.99 -48.83
C ILE A 144 6.88 4.03 -49.56
N GLY A 145 6.77 5.29 -49.18
CA GLY A 145 7.55 6.37 -49.78
C GLY A 145 9.00 6.41 -49.29
N TYR A 146 9.22 6.15 -48.01
CA TYR A 146 10.53 6.04 -47.34
C TYR A 146 10.34 5.44 -45.93
N TYR A 147 11.41 5.37 -45.14
CA TYR A 147 11.37 4.97 -43.73
C TYR A 147 11.81 6.14 -42.84
N ALA A 148 11.06 6.36 -41.77
CA ALA A 148 11.31 7.36 -40.74
C ALA A 148 11.24 6.72 -39.34
N TRP A 149 11.40 7.49 -38.26
CA TRP A 149 11.42 6.95 -36.90
C TRP A 149 10.34 7.61 -36.05
N THR A 150 9.77 6.88 -35.11
CA THR A 150 9.05 7.52 -33.99
C THR A 150 10.01 8.35 -33.15
N GLU A 151 9.43 9.16 -32.28
CA GLU A 151 10.16 9.73 -31.15
C GLU A 151 10.59 8.58 -30.22
N THR A 152 11.78 8.02 -30.46
CA THR A 152 12.51 7.35 -29.37
C THR A 152 12.73 8.42 -28.32
N ALA A 153 11.99 8.31 -27.22
CA ALA A 153 12.12 9.19 -26.07
C ALA A 153 13.45 8.94 -25.35
N THR A 154 14.56 9.28 -26.01
CA THR A 154 15.80 9.66 -25.31
C THR A 154 15.63 11.07 -24.76
N VAL A 155 14.56 11.27 -23.99
CA VAL A 155 14.55 12.26 -22.91
C VAL A 155 15.76 11.90 -22.07
N ALA A 156 16.69 12.83 -21.87
CA ALA A 156 17.87 12.54 -21.05
C ALA A 156 17.35 12.04 -19.68
N PRO A 157 17.89 10.92 -19.15
CA PRO A 157 17.29 10.25 -18.01
C PRO A 157 16.99 11.23 -16.88
N LEU A 158 15.76 11.16 -16.38
CA LEU A 158 15.25 11.99 -15.28
C LEU A 158 15.05 13.48 -15.57
N GLN A 159 15.15 13.98 -16.81
CA GLN A 159 14.68 15.34 -17.08
C GLN A 159 13.19 15.51 -16.70
N PRO A 160 12.77 16.68 -16.19
CA PRO A 160 11.36 16.98 -15.96
C PRO A 160 10.56 16.84 -17.26
N ALA A 161 9.36 16.27 -17.18
CA ALA A 161 8.45 16.25 -18.33
C ALA A 161 7.93 17.66 -18.61
N GLU A 162 8.20 18.16 -19.82
CA GLU A 162 7.60 19.40 -20.33
C GLU A 162 6.08 19.25 -20.51
N PRO A 163 5.30 20.37 -20.46
CA PRO A 163 3.87 20.35 -20.76
C PRO A 163 3.57 19.84 -22.18
N VAL A 164 2.52 19.04 -22.34
CA VAL A 164 2.10 18.47 -23.65
C VAL A 164 0.62 18.74 -23.94
N ASP A 165 0.25 18.76 -25.23
CA ASP A 165 -1.14 18.93 -25.66
C ASP A 165 -2.06 17.86 -25.05
N LEU A 166 -3.16 18.28 -24.43
CA LEU A 166 -4.12 17.41 -23.74
C LEU A 166 -4.68 16.29 -24.65
N SER A 167 -4.77 16.54 -25.95
CA SER A 167 -5.20 15.56 -26.96
C SER A 167 -4.20 14.42 -27.18
N ARG A 168 -2.91 14.64 -26.91
CA ARG A 168 -1.81 13.68 -27.14
C ARG A 168 -1.43 12.90 -25.88
N VAL A 169 -1.79 13.39 -24.69
CA VAL A 169 -1.45 12.81 -23.38
C VAL A 169 -1.68 11.29 -23.29
N LEU A 170 -2.86 10.81 -23.68
CA LEU A 170 -3.21 9.39 -23.53
C LEU A 170 -2.26 8.47 -24.32
N GLY A 171 -1.83 8.90 -25.51
CA GLY A 171 -0.85 8.17 -26.32
C GLY A 171 0.58 8.36 -25.85
N LEU A 172 1.00 9.60 -25.56
CA LEU A 172 2.37 9.93 -25.16
C LEU A 172 2.77 9.36 -23.80
N TRP A 173 1.84 9.37 -22.84
CA TRP A 173 2.07 8.83 -21.49
C TRP A 173 1.41 7.46 -21.28
N ALA A 174 0.86 6.87 -22.35
CA ALA A 174 0.23 5.55 -22.39
C ALA A 174 -0.73 5.32 -21.20
N ILE A 175 -1.73 6.21 -21.09
CA ILE A 175 -2.76 6.21 -20.05
C ILE A 175 -4.02 5.57 -20.64
N ASP A 176 -4.53 4.53 -19.99
CA ASP A 176 -5.79 3.89 -20.38
C ASP A 176 -7.00 4.77 -20.03
N PRO A 177 -8.13 4.71 -20.79
CA PRO A 177 -9.34 5.47 -20.47
C PRO A 177 -9.89 5.28 -19.06
N SER A 178 -9.63 4.14 -18.40
CA SER A 178 -10.01 3.91 -16.99
C SER A 178 -9.24 4.78 -15.99
N GLY A 179 -8.10 5.35 -16.39
CA GLY A 179 -7.32 6.31 -15.59
C GLY A 179 -7.76 7.77 -15.73
N VAL A 180 -8.87 8.08 -16.40
CA VAL A 180 -9.27 9.45 -16.74
C VAL A 180 -10.42 9.94 -15.84
N GLY A 181 -10.23 11.09 -15.18
CA GLY A 181 -11.19 11.72 -14.25
C GLY A 181 -11.62 13.14 -14.61
N GLY A 182 -12.69 13.64 -13.97
CA GLY A 182 -13.39 14.89 -14.29
C GLY A 182 -14.04 15.58 -13.08
N ASP A 183 -14.99 16.49 -13.32
CA ASP A 183 -15.63 17.31 -12.28
C ASP A 183 -16.55 16.51 -11.33
N ALA A 184 -16.80 17.05 -10.14
CA ALA A 184 -17.00 16.34 -8.86
C ALA A 184 -18.20 15.36 -8.69
N GLY A 185 -18.89 14.93 -9.75
CA GLY A 185 -19.88 13.84 -9.73
C GLY A 185 -19.20 12.47 -9.87
N GLY A 186 -19.01 11.77 -8.76
CA GLY A 186 -18.11 10.61 -8.70
C GLY A 186 -18.65 9.26 -9.19
N ASP A 187 -17.69 8.36 -9.48
CA ASP A 187 -17.85 6.96 -9.90
C ASP A 187 -16.90 5.99 -9.15
N GLY A 188 -16.24 6.46 -8.08
CA GLY A 188 -15.09 5.77 -7.47
C GLY A 188 -15.39 4.48 -6.68
N GLY A 189 -15.00 3.34 -7.27
CA GLY A 189 -14.65 2.06 -6.64
C GLY A 189 -13.91 1.18 -7.68
N VAL A 190 -12.93 0.33 -7.36
CA VAL A 190 -12.54 -0.29 -6.08
C VAL A 190 -11.01 -0.55 -6.06
N GLY A 191 -10.37 -0.20 -4.94
CA GLY A 191 -9.32 -0.98 -4.27
C GLY A 191 -8.01 -1.32 -5.02
N GLY A 192 -6.97 -0.56 -4.70
CA GLY A 192 -5.57 -0.99 -4.77
C GLY A 192 -4.77 -0.42 -3.59
N SER A 193 -3.69 -1.08 -3.19
CA SER A 193 -2.73 -0.58 -2.19
C SER A 193 -1.36 -0.46 -2.84
N ALA A 194 -0.52 0.49 -2.41
CA ALA A 194 0.91 0.46 -2.72
C ALA A 194 1.75 0.96 -1.54
N GLY A 195 2.72 0.14 -1.17
CA GLY A 195 3.73 0.41 -0.12
C GLY A 195 5.11 -0.12 -0.53
N ASP A 196 5.30 -0.35 -1.83
CA ASP A 196 6.32 -1.25 -2.35
C ASP A 196 7.01 -0.81 -3.64
N GLY A 197 6.56 0.26 -4.30
CA GLY A 197 7.01 0.65 -5.64
C GLY A 197 6.06 0.19 -6.74
N SER A 198 5.20 -0.79 -6.45
CA SER A 198 4.14 -1.20 -7.38
C SER A 198 3.25 -0.02 -7.76
N PRO A 199 2.79 0.07 -9.03
CA PRO A 199 1.84 1.11 -9.41
C PRO A 199 0.55 0.99 -8.61
N LEU A 200 0.07 2.13 -8.09
CA LEU A 200 -1.20 2.27 -7.39
C LEU A 200 -2.38 2.06 -8.37
N ARG A 201 -2.89 0.83 -8.52
CA ARG A 201 -3.92 0.50 -9.53
C ARG A 201 -5.33 0.77 -9.03
N ARG A 202 -6.17 1.43 -9.84
CA ARG A 202 -7.61 1.68 -9.57
C ARG A 202 -7.91 2.37 -8.22
N VAL A 203 -6.99 3.20 -7.76
CA VAL A 203 -7.14 3.98 -6.51
C VAL A 203 -7.76 5.34 -6.80
N THR A 204 -8.33 6.00 -5.78
CA THR A 204 -8.92 7.33 -5.97
C THR A 204 -7.82 8.39 -6.01
N VAL A 205 -7.87 9.27 -7.02
CA VAL A 205 -7.01 10.45 -7.17
C VAL A 205 -7.86 11.70 -7.00
N ILE A 206 -7.38 12.66 -6.21
CA ILE A 206 -8.10 13.88 -5.82
C ILE A 206 -7.17 15.08 -6.01
N LEU A 207 -7.60 16.09 -6.76
CA LEU A 207 -6.90 17.37 -6.89
C LEU A 207 -7.61 18.42 -6.01
N LYS A 208 -6.86 19.06 -5.12
CA LYS A 208 -7.30 20.17 -4.27
C LYS A 208 -6.52 21.44 -4.61
N ASP A 209 -7.17 22.59 -4.54
CA ASP A 209 -6.55 23.90 -4.76
C ASP A 209 -6.51 24.71 -3.45
N ALA A 210 -6.19 26.00 -3.54
CA ALA A 210 -6.10 26.91 -2.40
C ALA A 210 -7.44 27.30 -1.77
N THR A 211 -8.57 26.77 -2.22
CA THR A 211 -9.88 27.02 -1.62
C THR A 211 -9.90 26.60 -0.15
N PRO A 212 -10.25 27.50 0.80
CA PRO A 212 -10.30 27.14 2.22
C PRO A 212 -11.33 26.05 2.51
N LEU A 213 -11.01 25.16 3.45
CA LEU A 213 -12.00 24.24 4.01
C LEU A 213 -13.15 25.04 4.65
N PRO A 214 -14.41 24.60 4.50
CA PRO A 214 -15.53 25.21 5.21
C PRO A 214 -15.38 24.98 6.72
N VAL A 215 -15.28 26.07 7.48
CA VAL A 215 -15.28 26.04 8.94
C VAL A 215 -16.67 25.60 9.41
N VAL A 216 -16.77 24.39 9.94
CA VAL A 216 -18.02 23.88 10.53
C VAL A 216 -18.35 24.67 11.80
N PRO A 217 -19.48 25.39 11.88
CA PRO A 217 -19.87 26.12 13.09
C PRO A 217 -20.14 25.16 14.28
N PRO A 218 -19.97 25.60 15.53
CA PRO A 218 -20.18 24.75 16.72
C PRO A 218 -21.57 24.09 16.83
N ASN A 219 -22.58 24.66 16.15
CA ASN A 219 -23.98 24.23 16.20
C ASN A 219 -24.47 23.62 14.86
N TYR A 220 -23.57 23.14 14.01
CA TYR A 220 -23.96 22.54 12.72
C TYR A 220 -24.45 21.09 12.88
N THR A 221 -25.69 20.84 12.47
CA THR A 221 -26.37 19.54 12.60
C THR A 221 -26.52 18.79 11.26
N GLY A 222 -25.96 19.31 10.17
CA GLY A 222 -25.94 18.65 8.86
C GLY A 222 -24.72 17.76 8.65
N ALA A 223 -24.70 17.00 7.56
CA ALA A 223 -23.48 16.37 7.07
C ALA A 223 -22.47 17.47 6.66
N PRO A 224 -21.17 17.38 7.02
CA PRO A 224 -20.18 18.38 6.63
C PRO A 224 -20.23 18.66 5.13
N PRO A 225 -20.01 19.92 4.68
CA PRO A 225 -19.89 20.18 3.26
C PRO A 225 -18.74 19.35 2.68
N PRO A 226 -18.84 18.86 1.43
CA PRO A 226 -17.75 18.12 0.81
C PRO A 226 -16.48 18.97 0.80
N ASP A 227 -15.33 18.29 0.94
CA ASP A 227 -14.02 18.92 0.82
C ASP A 227 -13.94 19.70 -0.51
N PRO A 228 -13.20 20.84 -0.56
CA PRO A 228 -13.06 21.64 -1.78
C PRO A 228 -12.09 20.95 -2.76
N GLU A 229 -12.64 19.95 -3.46
CA GLU A 229 -11.98 19.21 -4.53
C GLU A 229 -12.23 19.90 -5.88
N VAL A 230 -11.19 19.99 -6.71
CA VAL A 230 -11.23 20.59 -8.05
C VAL A 230 -11.62 19.56 -9.10
N ALA A 231 -11.05 18.37 -8.98
CA ALA A 231 -11.24 17.23 -9.88
C ALA A 231 -10.96 15.93 -9.14
N ARG A 232 -11.67 14.89 -9.53
CA ARG A 232 -11.52 13.54 -8.99
C ARG A 232 -11.42 12.53 -10.13
N GLY A 233 -10.69 11.44 -9.91
CA GLY A 233 -10.59 10.35 -10.86
C GLY A 233 -10.09 9.07 -10.20
N THR A 234 -9.76 8.09 -11.02
CA THR A 234 -9.03 6.90 -10.58
C THR A 234 -7.78 6.68 -11.43
N THR A 235 -6.87 5.84 -10.95
CA THR A 235 -5.72 5.38 -11.73
C THR A 235 -6.08 4.16 -12.58
N ASP A 236 -5.40 3.99 -13.71
CA ASP A 236 -5.54 2.80 -14.54
C ASP A 236 -4.87 1.55 -13.91
N ALA A 237 -4.87 0.44 -14.67
CA ALA A 237 -4.23 -0.82 -14.26
C ALA A 237 -2.70 -0.75 -14.14
N ASN A 238 -2.08 0.35 -14.57
CA ASN A 238 -0.64 0.62 -14.50
C ASN A 238 -0.32 1.82 -13.58
N GLY A 239 -1.31 2.29 -12.78
CA GLY A 239 -1.14 3.39 -11.84
C GLY A 239 -1.06 4.78 -12.46
N ARG A 240 -1.38 4.92 -13.76
CA ARG A 240 -1.36 6.20 -14.48
C ARG A 240 -2.73 6.86 -14.42
N PHE A 241 -2.77 8.20 -14.47
CA PHE A 241 -4.01 8.95 -14.37
C PHE A 241 -3.98 10.27 -15.14
N LEU A 242 -5.15 10.77 -15.52
CA LEU A 242 -5.35 12.09 -16.12
C LEU A 242 -6.58 12.77 -15.50
N LEU A 243 -6.36 13.85 -14.74
CA LEU A 243 -7.43 14.69 -14.20
C LEU A 243 -7.69 15.89 -15.12
N LYS A 244 -8.93 16.07 -15.56
CA LYS A 244 -9.36 17.21 -16.35
C LYS A 244 -10.11 18.22 -15.47
N PHE A 245 -9.72 19.49 -15.54
CA PHE A 245 -10.34 20.59 -14.79
C PHE A 245 -10.34 21.87 -15.63
N ARG A 246 -11.08 22.89 -15.18
CA ARG A 246 -11.16 24.20 -15.84
C ARG A 246 -10.07 25.11 -15.27
N THR A 247 -9.09 25.50 -16.08
CA THR A 247 -7.98 26.39 -15.68
C THR A 247 -8.48 27.74 -15.14
N ALA A 248 -9.64 28.21 -15.59
CA ALA A 248 -10.25 29.46 -15.12
C ALA A 248 -10.85 29.40 -13.70
N THR A 249 -11.02 28.22 -13.09
CA THR A 249 -11.64 28.06 -11.76
C THR A 249 -10.70 27.56 -10.68
N ILE A 250 -9.45 27.21 -11.03
CA ILE A 250 -8.48 26.63 -10.10
C ILE A 250 -7.62 27.73 -9.45
N ARG A 251 -7.33 27.61 -8.16
CA ARG A 251 -6.51 28.57 -7.39
C ARG A 251 -5.22 27.90 -6.87
N PRO A 252 -4.07 28.02 -7.57
CA PRO A 252 -2.81 27.50 -7.03
C PRO A 252 -2.44 28.14 -5.67
N PRO A 253 -1.70 27.46 -4.77
CA PRO A 253 -1.00 26.18 -4.97
C PRO A 253 -1.91 24.97 -5.17
N LEU A 254 -1.38 23.93 -5.82
CA LEU A 254 -2.11 22.68 -6.06
C LEU A 254 -1.58 21.56 -5.18
N LEU A 255 -2.49 20.81 -4.56
CA LEU A 255 -2.22 19.59 -3.83
C LEU A 255 -2.93 18.42 -4.53
N LEU A 256 -2.15 17.47 -5.01
CA LEU A 256 -2.66 16.21 -5.53
C LEU A 256 -2.58 15.16 -4.42
N GLN A 257 -3.66 14.44 -4.17
CA GLN A 257 -3.74 13.36 -3.19
C GLN A 257 -4.17 12.07 -3.88
N VAL A 258 -3.56 10.96 -3.49
CA VAL A 258 -4.01 9.61 -3.84
C VAL A 258 -4.38 8.88 -2.55
N ILE A 259 -5.55 8.25 -2.54
CA ILE A 259 -6.06 7.49 -1.39
C ILE A 259 -6.16 6.02 -1.79
N ASP A 260 -5.42 5.18 -1.08
CA ASP A 260 -5.37 3.74 -1.32
C ASP A 260 -6.52 2.96 -0.62
N ALA A 261 -6.57 1.65 -0.82
CA ALA A 261 -7.61 0.79 -0.23
C ALA A 261 -7.57 0.72 1.30
N GLY A 262 -6.41 0.90 1.93
CA GLY A 262 -6.26 1.01 3.39
C GLY A 262 -6.60 2.40 3.93
N GLY A 263 -6.89 3.36 3.05
CA GLY A 263 -7.13 4.75 3.41
C GLY A 263 -5.85 5.54 3.70
N ASN A 264 -4.68 5.02 3.34
CA ASN A 264 -3.42 5.75 3.36
C ASN A 264 -3.46 6.86 2.30
N VAL A 265 -2.80 7.98 2.58
CA VAL A 265 -2.75 9.11 1.65
C VAL A 265 -1.31 9.35 1.21
N LEU A 266 -1.10 9.43 -0.10
CA LEU A 266 0.14 9.94 -0.67
C LEU A 266 -0.14 11.27 -1.36
N ALA A 267 0.68 12.27 -1.09
CA ALA A 267 0.57 13.60 -1.67
C ALA A 267 1.63 13.90 -2.74
N SER A 268 1.33 14.89 -3.56
CA SER A 268 2.27 15.57 -4.45
C SER A 268 1.81 17.02 -4.62
N THR A 269 2.72 17.93 -4.92
CA THR A 269 2.44 19.37 -4.97
C THR A 269 3.14 20.01 -6.16
N THR A 270 2.65 21.15 -6.65
CA THR A 270 3.36 21.92 -7.66
C THR A 270 3.13 23.42 -7.52
N ALA A 271 4.15 24.19 -7.93
CA ALA A 271 4.08 25.62 -8.18
C ALA A 271 3.77 25.95 -9.66
N GLU A 272 3.83 24.94 -10.55
CA GLU A 272 3.66 25.10 -11.99
C GLU A 272 2.21 25.40 -12.36
N GLN A 273 2.01 26.37 -13.25
CA GLN A 273 0.70 26.69 -13.81
C GLN A 273 0.41 25.73 -14.95
N VAL A 274 -0.79 25.14 -14.98
CA VAL A 274 -1.23 24.30 -16.12
C VAL A 274 -1.82 25.17 -17.22
N PRO A 275 -1.19 25.30 -18.40
CA PRO A 275 -1.72 26.12 -19.48
C PRO A 275 -3.02 25.55 -20.04
N THR A 276 -3.92 26.41 -20.50
CA THR A 276 -5.17 25.97 -21.16
C THR A 276 -4.87 25.12 -22.39
N GLY A 277 -5.43 23.91 -22.44
CA GLY A 277 -5.23 22.95 -23.53
C GLY A 277 -4.00 22.03 -23.36
N MET A 278 -3.16 22.27 -22.35
CA MET A 278 -2.00 21.45 -22.01
C MET A 278 -2.27 20.57 -20.80
N ALA A 279 -1.42 19.57 -20.60
CA ALA A 279 -1.29 18.82 -19.36
C ALA A 279 0.17 18.83 -18.88
N ILE A 280 0.36 18.87 -17.56
CA ILE A 280 1.65 18.67 -16.89
C ILE A 280 1.67 17.28 -16.22
N ARG A 281 2.86 16.73 -15.99
CA ARG A 281 3.01 15.47 -15.26
C ARG A 281 3.22 15.73 -13.77
N LEU A 282 2.58 14.94 -12.91
CA LEU A 282 2.92 14.84 -11.49
C LEU A 282 2.95 13.38 -11.08
N ASN A 283 4.09 12.93 -10.57
CA ASN A 283 4.24 11.65 -9.89
C ASN A 283 3.61 11.75 -8.48
N VAL A 284 3.09 10.63 -7.97
CA VAL A 284 2.62 10.49 -6.58
C VAL A 284 3.20 9.22 -5.99
N ASN A 285 4.11 9.37 -5.02
CA ASN A 285 4.84 8.28 -4.38
C ASN A 285 5.37 8.75 -2.99
N PRO A 286 6.07 7.91 -2.21
CA PRO A 286 6.64 8.32 -0.92
C PRO A 286 7.59 9.53 -0.98
N LEU A 287 8.34 9.70 -2.08
CA LEU A 287 9.25 10.84 -2.29
C LEU A 287 8.48 12.15 -2.45
N THR A 288 7.44 12.17 -3.29
CA THR A 288 6.62 13.38 -3.50
C THR A 288 5.78 13.72 -2.27
N ASP A 289 5.35 12.71 -1.51
CA ASP A 289 4.64 12.91 -0.24
C ASP A 289 5.57 13.52 0.81
N LYS A 290 6.86 13.14 0.82
CA LYS A 290 7.88 13.81 1.64
C LYS A 290 8.05 15.28 1.26
N ILE A 291 8.12 15.61 -0.03
CA ILE A 291 8.16 17.02 -0.49
C ILE A 291 6.90 17.76 -0.04
N ALA A 292 5.72 17.20 -0.29
CA ALA A 292 4.44 17.83 0.07
C ALA A 292 4.37 18.11 1.58
N SER A 293 4.73 17.13 2.42
CA SER A 293 4.79 17.31 3.88
C SER A 293 5.85 18.33 4.32
N ASP A 294 7.00 18.42 3.66
CA ASP A 294 8.04 19.41 3.97
C ASP A 294 7.67 20.84 3.53
N VAL A 295 6.70 20.97 2.64
CA VAL A 295 6.16 22.24 2.13
C VAL A 295 4.97 22.73 2.97
N LEU A 296 4.35 21.88 3.80
CA LEU A 296 3.25 22.29 4.67
C LEU A 296 3.68 23.38 5.68
N ALA A 297 2.80 24.37 5.83
CA ALA A 297 2.86 25.31 6.95
C ALA A 297 2.76 24.53 8.28
N PRO A 298 3.52 24.88 9.34
CA PRO A 298 3.51 24.15 10.62
C PRO A 298 2.13 24.03 11.28
N SER A 299 1.19 24.92 10.94
CA SER A 299 -0.20 24.91 11.42
C SER A 299 -1.13 23.94 10.68
N ALA A 300 -0.67 23.30 9.59
CA ALA A 300 -1.51 22.45 8.74
C ALA A 300 -1.66 21.00 9.24
N GLY A 301 -0.71 20.50 10.05
CA GLY A 301 -0.69 19.11 10.49
C GLY A 301 -0.18 18.13 9.41
N SER A 302 -0.84 16.98 9.29
CA SER A 302 -0.48 15.88 8.36
C SER A 302 -1.21 15.96 7.02
N THR A 303 -0.63 15.34 5.97
CA THR A 303 -1.22 15.19 4.63
C THR A 303 -2.51 14.34 4.60
N ASP A 304 -2.86 13.65 5.69
CA ASP A 304 -3.73 12.46 5.65
C ASP A 304 -5.26 12.66 5.48
N LYS A 305 -5.80 13.88 5.30
CA LYS A 305 -7.13 14.12 4.67
C LYS A 305 -7.54 15.60 4.55
N ARG A 306 -7.21 16.45 5.54
CA ARG A 306 -7.76 17.81 5.67
C ARG A 306 -6.80 18.93 5.26
N VAL A 307 -6.01 18.70 4.21
CA VAL A 307 -5.09 19.70 3.67
C VAL A 307 -5.62 20.23 2.34
N VAL A 308 -5.54 21.54 2.16
CA VAL A 308 -5.82 22.27 0.92
C VAL A 308 -4.59 23.06 0.46
N GLY A 309 -4.56 23.50 -0.78
CA GLY A 309 -3.40 24.18 -1.39
C GLY A 309 -2.96 25.46 -0.68
N SER A 310 -3.84 26.14 0.06
CA SER A 310 -3.54 27.36 0.81
C SER A 310 -2.72 27.10 2.09
N GLN A 311 -2.51 25.83 2.46
CA GLN A 311 -1.65 25.42 3.57
C GLN A 311 -0.22 25.04 3.10
N LEU A 312 0.07 25.15 1.80
CA LEU A 312 1.39 24.92 1.22
C LEU A 312 2.21 26.22 1.19
N ASP A 313 3.38 26.20 1.83
CA ASP A 313 4.39 27.26 1.74
C ASP A 313 5.36 26.94 0.60
N LEU A 314 4.97 27.29 -0.63
CA LEU A 314 5.76 27.03 -1.85
C LEU A 314 7.16 27.67 -1.83
N SER A 315 7.45 28.63 -0.94
CA SER A 315 8.81 29.15 -0.77
C SER A 315 9.81 28.07 -0.33
N ARG A 316 9.30 27.02 0.33
CA ARG A 316 10.09 25.87 0.81
C ARG A 316 10.25 24.77 -0.25
N LEU A 317 9.52 24.82 -1.37
CA LEU A 317 9.48 23.73 -2.36
C LEU A 317 10.86 23.41 -2.97
N ALA A 318 11.63 24.44 -3.34
CA ALA A 318 12.98 24.25 -3.88
C ALA A 318 13.92 23.58 -2.87
N THR A 319 13.88 24.01 -1.61
CA THR A 319 14.68 23.45 -0.51
C THR A 319 14.27 22.02 -0.17
N ALA A 320 12.95 21.73 -0.10
CA ALA A 320 12.43 20.39 0.13
C ALA A 320 12.86 19.42 -0.98
N THR A 321 12.76 19.85 -2.25
CA THR A 321 13.20 19.08 -3.42
C THR A 321 14.71 18.82 -3.38
N SER A 322 15.52 19.85 -3.15
CA SER A 322 16.99 19.71 -3.05
C SER A 322 17.43 18.77 -1.92
N ASN A 323 16.82 18.89 -0.73
CA ASN A 323 17.09 18.02 0.40
C ASN A 323 16.75 16.55 0.11
N LEU A 324 15.64 16.31 -0.59
CA LEU A 324 15.24 14.96 -1.00
C LEU A 324 16.20 14.38 -2.06
N VAL A 325 16.58 15.16 -3.07
CA VAL A 325 17.54 14.73 -4.09
C VAL A 325 18.88 14.39 -3.44
N GLU A 326 19.42 15.22 -2.54
CA GLU A 326 20.67 14.88 -1.85
C GLU A 326 20.53 13.63 -0.96
N SER A 327 19.36 13.43 -0.32
CA SER A 327 19.08 12.22 0.48
C SER A 327 19.01 10.91 -0.34
N SER A 328 18.84 11.00 -1.66
CA SER A 328 18.65 9.84 -2.57
C SER A 328 19.77 9.69 -3.62
N LYS A 329 20.57 10.72 -3.87
CA LYS A 329 21.67 10.79 -4.85
C LYS A 329 22.62 9.59 -4.84
N ALA A 330 23.11 9.18 -3.67
CA ALA A 330 24.00 8.02 -3.55
C ALA A 330 23.31 6.70 -3.92
N ALA A 331 22.00 6.59 -3.67
CA ALA A 331 21.20 5.43 -4.02
C ALA A 331 20.87 5.39 -5.52
N LEU A 332 20.54 6.55 -6.13
CA LEU A 332 20.34 6.70 -7.57
C LEU A 332 21.58 6.27 -8.36
N ALA A 333 22.79 6.65 -7.89
CA ALA A 333 24.06 6.22 -8.47
C ALA A 333 24.23 4.69 -8.50
N VAL A 334 23.88 3.99 -7.42
CA VAL A 334 23.90 2.51 -7.37
C VAL A 334 22.81 1.89 -8.24
N ALA A 335 21.66 2.54 -8.36
CA ALA A 335 20.56 2.10 -9.22
C ALA A 335 20.79 2.36 -10.72
N GLY A 336 21.97 2.85 -11.12
CA GLY A 336 22.39 3.05 -12.51
C GLY A 336 22.27 4.49 -13.03
N ILE A 337 21.91 5.46 -12.20
CA ILE A 337 21.78 6.89 -12.56
C ILE A 337 23.06 7.62 -12.14
N SER A 338 24.01 7.72 -13.06
CA SER A 338 25.32 8.34 -12.79
C SER A 338 25.28 9.85 -12.52
N ASP A 339 24.26 10.54 -13.00
CA ASP A 339 24.01 11.95 -12.72
C ASP A 339 22.53 12.16 -12.38
N SER A 340 22.26 12.70 -11.18
CA SER A 340 20.92 13.05 -10.70
C SER A 340 20.65 14.56 -10.74
N SER A 341 21.50 15.37 -11.39
CA SER A 341 21.36 16.83 -11.49
C SER A 341 20.06 17.27 -12.14
N ALA A 342 19.54 16.46 -13.07
CA ALA A 342 18.27 16.66 -13.75
C ALA A 342 17.04 16.17 -12.97
N PHE A 343 17.22 15.37 -11.91
CA PHE A 343 16.13 14.63 -11.27
C PHE A 343 15.15 15.56 -10.53
N ASP A 344 13.94 15.64 -11.06
CA ASP A 344 12.77 16.27 -10.47
C ASP A 344 11.81 15.14 -10.01
N PRO A 345 11.77 14.81 -8.70
CA PRO A 345 10.94 13.70 -8.20
C PRO A 345 9.46 13.80 -8.60
N MET A 346 8.96 15.02 -8.82
CA MET A 346 7.56 15.30 -9.16
C MET A 346 7.31 15.13 -10.66
N ARG A 347 8.24 15.53 -11.54
CA ARG A 347 8.00 15.62 -13.00
C ARG A 347 8.83 14.68 -13.86
N SER A 348 9.92 14.09 -13.35
CA SER A 348 10.76 13.15 -14.09
C SER A 348 9.97 11.93 -14.57
N ILE A 349 10.29 11.45 -15.77
CA ILE A 349 9.80 10.19 -16.30
C ILE A 349 10.78 9.06 -15.94
N TYR A 350 10.26 8.00 -15.34
CA TYR A 350 10.94 6.73 -15.07
C TYR A 350 9.92 5.60 -15.20
N GLU A 351 10.42 4.40 -15.53
CA GLU A 351 9.63 3.18 -15.58
C GLU A 351 9.53 2.53 -14.19
N LEU A 352 8.57 1.61 -14.04
CA LEU A 352 8.40 0.77 -12.86
C LEU A 352 8.92 -0.65 -13.17
N ASP A 353 10.25 -0.77 -13.28
CA ASP A 353 10.97 -1.98 -13.72
C ASP A 353 11.97 -2.53 -12.68
N GLY A 354 11.96 -2.03 -11.45
CA GLY A 354 12.90 -2.39 -10.39
C GLY A 354 14.31 -1.81 -10.58
N LYS A 355 14.49 -0.75 -11.39
CA LYS A 355 15.79 -0.08 -11.65
C LYS A 355 15.69 1.43 -11.50
N GLY A 356 16.83 2.11 -11.50
CA GLY A 356 16.89 3.56 -11.44
C GLY A 356 16.12 4.14 -10.25
N VAL A 357 15.17 5.05 -10.51
CA VAL A 357 14.34 5.68 -9.47
C VAL A 357 13.43 4.66 -8.81
N ASP A 358 12.93 3.66 -9.54
CA ASP A 358 12.01 2.66 -9.00
C ASP A 358 12.70 1.80 -7.94
N ALA A 359 13.92 1.32 -8.22
CA ALA A 359 14.75 0.64 -7.21
C ALA A 359 14.96 1.49 -5.94
N VAL A 360 15.06 2.82 -6.06
CA VAL A 360 15.17 3.72 -4.90
C VAL A 360 13.84 3.85 -4.16
N ILE A 361 12.69 3.84 -4.85
CA ILE A 361 11.36 3.84 -4.24
C ILE A 361 11.08 2.49 -3.54
N GLU A 362 11.44 1.35 -4.14
CA GLU A 362 11.36 0.03 -3.51
C GLU A 362 12.20 -0.07 -2.21
N SER A 363 13.27 0.73 -2.12
CA SER A 363 14.25 0.72 -1.02
C SER A 363 13.80 1.50 0.22
N ILE A 364 12.70 2.25 0.11
CA ILE A 364 12.22 3.13 1.18
C ILE A 364 10.81 2.75 1.62
N THR A 365 10.48 3.15 2.83
CA THR A 365 9.11 3.22 3.31
C THR A 365 8.86 4.62 3.88
N HIS A 366 7.60 4.98 4.06
CA HIS A 366 7.21 6.23 4.69
C HIS A 366 6.32 5.98 5.89
N SER A 367 6.34 6.92 6.83
CA SER A 367 5.48 6.90 8.02
C SER A 367 5.25 8.32 8.50
N ARG A 368 4.14 8.58 9.16
CA ARG A 368 3.93 9.85 9.88
C ARG A 368 4.70 9.83 11.20
N GLU A 369 5.37 10.93 11.51
CA GLU A 369 5.86 11.22 12.86
C GLU A 369 4.65 11.41 13.81
N PRO A 370 4.47 10.58 14.86
CA PRO A 370 3.29 10.66 15.73
C PRO A 370 3.06 12.03 16.37
N THR A 371 4.13 12.81 16.59
CA THR A 371 4.05 14.12 17.24
C THR A 371 3.64 15.25 16.30
N THR A 372 4.14 15.26 15.05
CA THR A 372 4.00 16.38 14.12
C THR A 372 3.13 16.08 12.91
N GLY A 373 2.83 14.81 12.65
CA GLY A 373 2.18 14.37 11.41
C GLY A 373 3.07 14.44 10.17
N ALA A 374 4.34 14.85 10.28
CA ALA A 374 5.21 15.00 9.13
C ALA A 374 5.62 13.64 8.53
N THR A 375 5.72 13.56 7.21
CA THR A 375 6.24 12.39 6.51
C THR A 375 7.72 12.19 6.86
N GLN A 376 8.05 11.02 7.39
CA GLN A 376 9.41 10.52 7.53
C GLN A 376 9.65 9.45 6.47
N LEU A 377 10.73 9.59 5.70
CA LEU A 377 11.27 8.49 4.90
C LEU A 377 12.16 7.62 5.78
N ARG A 378 12.05 6.31 5.62
CA ARG A 378 12.80 5.31 6.38
C ARG A 378 13.40 4.29 5.43
N THR A 379 14.61 3.81 5.72
CA THR A 379 15.22 2.75 4.92
C THR A 379 14.46 1.44 5.11
N LYS A 380 13.95 0.84 4.03
CA LYS A 380 13.18 -0.41 4.09
C LYS A 380 14.08 -1.64 4.14
N LEU A 381 15.21 -1.60 3.43
CA LEU A 381 16.13 -2.74 3.30
C LEU A 381 17.28 -2.77 4.33
N THR A 382 17.49 -1.69 5.09
CA THR A 382 18.39 -1.72 6.26
C THR A 382 17.70 -2.45 7.41
N ALA A 383 18.48 -3.24 8.15
CA ALA A 383 18.00 -3.90 9.34
C ALA A 383 17.71 -2.90 10.48
N ALA A 384 16.54 -3.01 11.10
CA ALA A 384 16.08 -2.11 12.16
C ALA A 384 16.98 -2.18 13.40
N GLN A 385 17.46 -1.02 13.86
CA GLN A 385 18.29 -0.94 15.05
C GLN A 385 17.44 -1.13 16.31
N THR A 386 17.85 -2.08 17.16
CA THR A 386 17.22 -2.37 18.45
C THR A 386 18.15 -1.92 19.57
N ASN A 387 17.67 -1.03 20.42
CA ASN A 387 18.40 -0.51 21.59
C ASN A 387 18.49 -1.58 22.70
N ALA A 388 19.32 -1.33 23.71
CA ALA A 388 19.55 -2.28 24.81
C ALA A 388 18.30 -2.56 25.66
N ASP A 389 17.35 -1.63 25.71
CA ASP A 389 16.05 -1.78 26.38
C ASP A 389 15.01 -2.55 25.53
N GLY A 390 15.33 -2.84 24.27
CA GLY A 390 14.46 -3.48 23.30
C GLY A 390 13.67 -2.52 22.40
N SER A 391 13.73 -1.20 22.63
CA SER A 391 13.08 -0.23 21.74
C SER A 391 13.72 -0.25 20.34
N VAL A 392 12.92 0.01 19.30
CA VAL A 392 13.42 0.09 17.92
C VAL A 392 13.54 1.55 17.49
N THR A 393 14.74 1.92 17.02
CA THR A 393 15.01 3.24 16.44
C THR A 393 14.88 3.15 14.91
N PRO A 394 13.96 3.91 14.28
CA PRO A 394 13.82 3.90 12.83
C PRO A 394 15.00 4.60 12.15
N SER A 395 15.58 3.96 11.13
CA SER A 395 16.61 4.55 10.28
C SER A 395 16.00 5.57 9.31
N LEU A 396 15.93 6.82 9.75
CA LEU A 396 15.40 7.94 8.95
C LEU A 396 16.33 8.29 7.79
N ILE A 397 15.75 8.65 6.65
CA ILE A 397 16.45 9.15 5.46
C ILE A 397 16.30 10.67 5.40
N THR A 398 17.43 11.39 5.37
CA THR A 398 17.49 12.85 5.31
C THR A 398 18.70 13.30 4.46
N ALA A 399 18.83 14.59 4.17
CA ALA A 399 20.04 15.12 3.52
C ALA A 399 21.31 14.93 4.38
N SER A 400 21.20 14.89 5.72
CA SER A 400 22.31 14.62 6.64
C SER A 400 22.52 13.13 6.94
N THR A 401 21.58 12.27 6.53
CA THR A 401 21.67 10.81 6.64
C THR A 401 21.02 10.18 5.40
N PRO A 402 21.70 10.23 4.23
CA PRO A 402 21.14 9.75 2.97
C PRO A 402 20.90 8.23 2.96
N LEU A 403 20.08 7.76 2.02
CA LEU A 403 19.88 6.34 1.78
C LEU A 403 21.22 5.70 1.38
N ALA A 404 21.66 4.72 2.17
CA ALA A 404 22.96 4.07 1.98
C ALA A 404 22.99 3.24 0.68
N PRO A 405 24.10 3.27 -0.09
CA PRO A 405 24.34 2.40 -1.25
C PRO A 405 24.03 0.92 -1.05
N SER A 406 24.25 0.38 0.16
CA SER A 406 23.99 -1.02 0.52
C SER A 406 22.52 -1.35 0.80
N ALA A 407 21.66 -0.33 0.94
CA ALA A 407 20.24 -0.45 1.23
C ALA A 407 19.36 -0.24 -0.03
N VAL A 408 19.96 -0.25 -1.23
CA VAL A 408 19.24 -0.13 -2.50
C VAL A 408 18.73 -1.50 -2.97
N ALA A 409 17.56 -1.54 -3.60
CA ALA A 409 16.84 -2.74 -4.05
C ALA A 409 17.39 -3.36 -5.35
N THR A 410 18.71 -3.33 -5.58
CA THR A 410 19.32 -3.94 -6.76
C THR A 410 19.35 -5.47 -6.67
N GLU A 411 19.50 -6.16 -7.81
CA GLU A 411 19.71 -7.62 -7.84
C GLU A 411 20.92 -8.07 -6.99
N SER A 412 21.97 -7.24 -6.95
CA SER A 412 23.20 -7.45 -6.17
C SER A 412 23.08 -7.13 -4.68
N SER A 413 21.95 -6.55 -4.24
CA SER A 413 21.72 -6.20 -2.83
C SER A 413 21.78 -7.46 -1.96
N PRO A 414 22.42 -7.45 -0.77
CA PRO A 414 22.37 -8.59 0.16
C PRO A 414 21.01 -8.72 0.86
N ALA A 415 20.20 -7.65 0.90
CA ALA A 415 18.88 -7.65 1.49
C ALA A 415 17.86 -8.45 0.66
N LEU A 416 16.68 -8.70 1.23
CA LEU A 416 15.54 -9.26 0.50
C LEU A 416 14.85 -8.15 -0.30
N ALA A 417 15.27 -7.96 -1.56
CA ALA A 417 14.68 -7.00 -2.50
C ALA A 417 13.37 -7.54 -3.13
N PHE A 418 12.57 -6.65 -3.72
CA PHE A 418 11.25 -7.00 -4.29
C PHE A 418 11.34 -8.06 -5.41
N ALA A 419 12.35 -7.94 -6.28
CA ALA A 419 12.62 -8.93 -7.33
C ALA A 419 12.87 -10.35 -6.77
N LYS A 420 13.62 -10.47 -5.66
CA LYS A 420 13.93 -11.75 -5.00
C LYS A 420 12.68 -12.38 -4.39
N ILE A 421 11.88 -11.61 -3.66
CA ILE A 421 10.67 -12.14 -3.04
C ILE A 421 9.60 -12.48 -4.09
N THR A 422 9.53 -11.73 -5.19
CA THR A 422 8.69 -12.03 -6.35
C THR A 422 9.11 -13.34 -7.03
N ALA A 423 10.41 -13.60 -7.19
CA ALA A 423 10.91 -14.87 -7.73
C ALA A 423 10.51 -16.09 -6.87
N TRP A 424 10.58 -15.96 -5.54
CA TRP A 424 10.09 -16.98 -4.60
C TRP A 424 8.57 -17.14 -4.65
N MET A 425 7.82 -16.03 -4.68
CA MET A 425 6.35 -16.02 -4.75
C MET A 425 5.83 -16.71 -6.02
N ASN A 426 6.45 -16.43 -7.16
CA ASN A 426 6.10 -17.04 -8.45
C ASN A 426 6.33 -18.57 -8.42
N GLU A 427 7.42 -19.02 -7.80
CA GLU A 427 7.69 -20.45 -7.63
C GLU A 427 6.69 -21.12 -6.68
N MET A 428 6.35 -20.49 -5.54
CA MET A 428 5.32 -20.99 -4.63
C MET A 428 3.95 -21.09 -5.32
N ASN A 429 3.58 -20.09 -6.12
CA ASN A 429 2.33 -20.08 -6.90
C ASN A 429 2.32 -21.19 -7.97
N ARG A 430 3.45 -21.45 -8.64
CA ARG A 430 3.62 -22.59 -9.56
C ARG A 430 3.32 -23.91 -8.84
N CYS A 431 3.83 -24.07 -7.61
CA CYS A 431 3.60 -25.26 -6.80
C CYS A 431 2.15 -25.36 -6.30
N PHE A 432 1.52 -24.26 -5.89
CA PHE A 432 0.11 -24.26 -5.48
C PHE A 432 -0.85 -24.57 -6.64
N ALA A 433 -0.51 -24.26 -7.89
CA ALA A 433 -1.32 -24.64 -9.05
C ALA A 433 -1.43 -26.17 -9.26
N LEU A 434 -0.39 -26.92 -8.88
CA LEU A 434 -0.35 -28.39 -8.99
C LEU A 434 -1.28 -29.06 -7.97
N SER A 435 -1.85 -30.20 -8.34
CA SER A 435 -2.56 -31.10 -7.41
C SER A 435 -1.58 -31.73 -6.42
N SER A 436 -2.06 -32.18 -5.26
CA SER A 436 -1.18 -32.71 -4.20
C SER A 436 -0.29 -33.87 -4.69
N ALA A 437 -0.81 -34.75 -5.55
CA ALA A 437 -0.03 -35.83 -6.17
C ALA A 437 1.01 -35.31 -7.18
N ALA A 438 0.64 -34.37 -8.06
CA ALA A 438 1.57 -33.79 -9.04
C ALA A 438 2.67 -32.96 -8.36
N ARG A 439 2.32 -32.21 -7.30
CA ARG A 439 3.25 -31.40 -6.50
C ARG A 439 4.27 -32.26 -5.76
N ALA A 440 3.86 -33.42 -5.25
CA ALA A 440 4.76 -34.37 -4.59
C ALA A 440 5.70 -35.10 -5.58
N ALA A 441 5.30 -35.20 -6.86
CA ALA A 441 6.13 -35.77 -7.93
C ALA A 441 7.05 -34.75 -8.62
N ASP A 442 6.74 -33.45 -8.53
CA ASP A 442 7.55 -32.36 -9.08
C ASP A 442 8.81 -32.15 -8.20
N PRO A 443 10.03 -32.38 -8.71
CA PRO A 443 11.26 -32.36 -7.92
C PRO A 443 11.67 -30.94 -7.49
N GLU A 444 11.01 -29.91 -8.01
CA GLU A 444 11.22 -28.52 -7.66
C GLU A 444 10.22 -28.05 -6.59
N CYS A 445 8.99 -28.58 -6.60
CA CYS A 445 7.95 -28.28 -5.60
C CYS A 445 7.95 -29.21 -4.39
N ALA A 446 8.51 -30.41 -4.51
CA ALA A 446 8.65 -31.34 -3.39
C ALA A 446 9.61 -30.78 -2.31
N ASP A 447 10.53 -29.88 -2.69
CA ASP A 447 11.55 -29.21 -1.85
C ASP A 447 12.08 -30.13 -0.73
N ALA A 448 12.45 -31.37 -1.09
CA ALA A 448 12.62 -32.46 -0.14
C ALA A 448 13.78 -32.28 0.86
N ASP A 449 14.72 -31.38 0.54
CA ASP A 449 15.83 -30.95 1.40
C ASP A 449 15.59 -29.55 2.01
N GLY A 450 14.44 -28.92 1.73
CA GLY A 450 14.09 -27.56 2.15
C GLY A 450 15.03 -26.48 1.64
N SER A 451 15.75 -26.73 0.55
CA SER A 451 16.85 -25.85 0.10
C SER A 451 16.40 -24.76 -0.88
N ARG A 452 15.21 -24.86 -1.47
CA ARG A 452 14.72 -23.99 -2.57
C ARG A 452 13.72 -22.94 -2.10
N LEU A 453 12.74 -23.34 -1.28
CA LEU A 453 11.57 -22.52 -0.92
C LEU A 453 11.40 -22.37 0.59
N VAL A 454 11.50 -23.46 1.35
CA VAL A 454 11.22 -23.47 2.79
C VAL A 454 12.31 -24.22 3.54
N SER A 455 13.00 -23.54 4.46
CA SER A 455 14.09 -24.11 5.25
C SER A 455 13.71 -25.48 5.87
N PRO A 456 14.60 -26.50 5.83
CA PRO A 456 14.33 -27.79 6.48
C PRO A 456 14.23 -27.65 8.01
N GLY A 457 14.73 -26.53 8.57
CA GLY A 457 14.56 -26.16 9.97
C GLY A 457 13.37 -25.23 10.24
N PHE A 458 12.40 -25.08 9.31
CA PHE A 458 11.28 -24.14 9.48
C PHE A 458 10.58 -24.32 10.82
N ARG A 459 10.45 -23.21 11.56
CA ARG A 459 9.64 -23.10 12.78
C ARG A 459 9.04 -21.71 12.88
N GLU A 460 7.74 -21.64 13.15
CA GLU A 460 7.02 -20.41 13.46
C GLU A 460 6.24 -20.62 14.77
N ASN A 461 6.68 -19.98 15.86
CA ASN A 461 6.10 -20.14 17.20
C ASN A 461 6.01 -21.63 17.62
N GLY A 462 7.11 -22.38 17.42
CA GLY A 462 7.20 -23.81 17.73
C GLY A 462 6.48 -24.76 16.76
N LYS A 463 5.80 -24.25 15.72
CA LYS A 463 5.04 -25.04 14.74
C LYS A 463 5.82 -25.20 13.43
N ASP A 464 5.60 -26.30 12.74
CA ASP A 464 6.08 -26.50 11.37
C ASP A 464 5.18 -25.78 10.34
N LEU A 465 5.53 -25.82 9.06
CA LEU A 465 4.93 -24.96 8.02
C LEU A 465 3.41 -25.10 7.91
N ALA A 466 2.91 -26.33 7.81
CA ALA A 466 1.49 -26.58 7.59
C ALA A 466 0.62 -26.28 8.83
N GLU A 467 1.15 -26.41 10.05
CA GLU A 467 0.43 -26.00 11.27
C GLU A 467 0.48 -24.47 11.46
N ALA A 468 1.63 -23.83 11.19
CA ALA A 468 1.78 -22.38 11.25
C ALA A 468 0.84 -21.65 10.27
N TYR A 469 0.69 -22.19 9.06
CA TYR A 469 -0.14 -21.66 7.99
C TYR A 469 -1.38 -22.52 7.70
N ARG A 470 -2.01 -23.13 8.72
CA ARG A 470 -3.15 -24.06 8.56
C ARG A 470 -4.40 -23.53 7.83
N THR A 471 -4.44 -22.25 7.45
CA THR A 471 -5.43 -21.72 6.51
C THR A 471 -5.06 -21.99 5.06
N LEU A 472 -3.77 -21.98 4.71
CA LEU A 472 -3.21 -22.30 3.38
C LEU A 472 -3.04 -23.81 3.14
N TYR A 473 -2.94 -24.61 4.20
CA TYR A 473 -2.69 -26.06 4.16
C TYR A 473 -3.89 -26.85 4.70
N SER A 474 -4.16 -28.00 4.11
CA SER A 474 -5.25 -28.90 4.50
C SER A 474 -4.98 -29.54 5.87
N GLU A 475 -5.94 -29.45 6.78
CA GLU A 475 -5.88 -30.04 8.14
C GLU A 475 -5.81 -31.58 8.11
N ALA A 476 -6.21 -32.24 7.01
CA ALA A 476 -6.29 -33.70 6.91
C ALA A 476 -5.00 -34.36 6.43
N ASP A 477 -4.45 -33.87 5.31
CA ASP A 477 -3.27 -34.43 4.64
C ASP A 477 -2.03 -33.52 4.70
N ARG A 478 -2.18 -32.31 5.28
CA ARG A 478 -1.14 -31.28 5.41
C ARG A 478 -0.62 -30.74 4.07
N SER A 479 -1.32 -30.98 2.96
CA SER A 479 -0.93 -30.47 1.65
C SER A 479 -1.45 -29.04 1.42
N ALA A 480 -0.69 -28.21 0.69
CA ALA A 480 -1.15 -26.86 0.36
C ALA A 480 -2.39 -26.90 -0.55
N VAL A 481 -3.34 -26.01 -0.30
CA VAL A 481 -4.63 -25.97 -1.02
C VAL A 481 -4.41 -25.61 -2.48
N GLN A 482 -4.75 -26.53 -3.38
CA GLN A 482 -4.55 -26.36 -4.82
C GLN A 482 -5.29 -25.13 -5.36
N GLY A 483 -4.61 -24.34 -6.20
CA GLY A 483 -5.12 -23.14 -6.86
C GLY A 483 -5.09 -21.87 -6.00
N SER A 484 -4.55 -21.94 -4.78
CA SER A 484 -4.23 -20.76 -3.97
C SER A 484 -3.13 -19.94 -4.62
N THR A 485 -3.19 -18.62 -4.50
CA THR A 485 -2.16 -17.71 -5.03
C THR A 485 -1.77 -16.66 -4.01
N LEU A 486 -0.47 -16.44 -3.86
CA LEU A 486 0.15 -15.32 -3.16
C LEU A 486 0.31 -14.14 -4.13
N SER A 487 0.04 -12.92 -3.66
CA SER A 487 0.23 -11.68 -4.41
C SER A 487 0.59 -10.52 -3.46
N ASN A 488 0.97 -9.37 -4.03
CA ASN A 488 1.27 -8.11 -3.31
C ASN A 488 2.26 -8.28 -2.13
N PRO A 489 3.53 -8.69 -2.37
CA PRO A 489 4.49 -8.94 -1.31
C PRO A 489 5.01 -7.63 -0.68
N ALA A 490 4.49 -7.26 0.49
CA ALA A 490 4.93 -6.08 1.24
C ALA A 490 6.03 -6.44 2.24
N ILE A 491 7.28 -6.07 1.95
CA ILE A 491 8.39 -6.16 2.92
C ILE A 491 8.15 -5.12 4.03
N LEU A 492 7.84 -5.60 5.23
CA LEU A 492 7.45 -4.75 6.37
C LEU A 492 8.66 -4.27 7.17
N VAL A 493 9.63 -5.15 7.43
CA VAL A 493 10.81 -4.86 8.26
C VAL A 493 11.91 -5.90 8.06
N ASN A 494 13.16 -5.46 8.19
CA ASN A 494 14.35 -6.30 8.26
C ASN A 494 14.94 -6.26 9.68
N PHE A 495 15.44 -7.40 10.17
CA PHE A 495 16.09 -7.53 11.47
C PHE A 495 17.52 -8.08 11.33
N PRO A 496 18.49 -7.53 12.09
CA PRO A 496 19.83 -8.07 12.11
C PRO A 496 19.85 -9.35 12.96
N ALA A 497 20.79 -10.24 12.69
CA ALA A 497 21.06 -11.33 13.63
C ALA A 497 21.53 -10.75 14.98
N SER A 498 21.17 -11.41 16.07
CA SER A 498 21.59 -11.05 17.42
C SER A 498 22.17 -12.28 18.12
N SER A 499 23.21 -12.08 18.92
CA SER A 499 23.80 -13.13 19.76
C SER A 499 23.31 -13.08 21.22
N ALA A 500 22.65 -11.98 21.61
CA ALA A 500 22.22 -11.72 22.98
C ALA A 500 20.87 -10.96 23.01
N PRO A 501 19.74 -11.66 23.24
CA PRO A 501 19.57 -13.10 23.09
C PRO A 501 19.77 -13.57 21.62
N PRO A 502 19.99 -14.88 21.37
CA PRO A 502 20.11 -15.41 20.01
C PRO A 502 18.86 -15.14 19.16
N GLU A 503 19.04 -14.52 18.00
CA GLU A 503 18.00 -14.18 17.03
C GLU A 503 18.59 -14.27 15.61
N SER A 504 17.94 -14.99 14.68
CA SER A 504 18.38 -15.06 13.29
C SER A 504 18.11 -13.74 12.56
N ALA A 505 18.95 -13.39 11.58
CA ALA A 505 18.63 -12.31 10.64
C ALA A 505 17.36 -12.69 9.87
N ALA A 506 16.37 -11.81 9.88
CA ALA A 506 15.03 -12.11 9.37
C ALA A 506 14.39 -10.91 8.67
N THR A 507 13.60 -11.18 7.63
CA THR A 507 12.74 -10.19 6.96
C THR A 507 11.29 -10.63 7.11
N ILE A 508 10.43 -9.74 7.60
CA ILE A 508 8.98 -9.99 7.63
C ILE A 508 8.37 -9.44 6.35
N VAL A 509 7.65 -10.31 5.64
CA VAL A 509 6.93 -9.98 4.41
C VAL A 509 5.47 -10.34 4.61
N GLU A 510 4.57 -9.40 4.33
CA GLU A 510 3.14 -9.70 4.18
C GLU A 510 2.82 -10.08 2.73
N PHE A 511 1.91 -11.02 2.55
CA PHE A 511 1.32 -11.38 1.27
C PHE A 511 -0.19 -11.30 1.33
N THR A 512 -0.82 -10.85 0.24
CA THR A 512 -2.23 -11.17 -0.03
C THR A 512 -2.33 -12.63 -0.49
N VAL A 513 -3.31 -13.36 0.04
CA VAL A 513 -3.68 -14.72 -0.35
C VAL A 513 -5.03 -14.68 -1.05
N ASP A 514 -5.14 -15.33 -2.21
CA ASP A 514 -6.41 -15.62 -2.89
C ASP A 514 -6.66 -17.14 -2.94
N GLN A 515 -7.52 -17.65 -2.07
CA GLN A 515 -7.75 -19.07 -1.86
C GLN A 515 -9.04 -19.59 -2.52
N PRO A 516 -9.02 -20.73 -3.23
CA PRO A 516 -10.22 -21.40 -3.73
C PRO A 516 -11.10 -21.98 -2.63
N ARG A 517 -12.39 -22.16 -2.94
CA ARG A 517 -13.44 -22.69 -2.04
C ARG A 517 -13.29 -24.19 -1.66
N THR A 518 -12.12 -24.78 -1.87
CA THR A 518 -11.78 -26.17 -1.49
C THR A 518 -10.83 -26.26 -0.30
N GLY A 519 -10.42 -25.12 0.27
CA GLY A 519 -9.52 -25.05 1.43
C GLY A 519 -10.22 -25.04 2.81
N PRO A 520 -9.45 -24.97 3.90
CA PRO A 520 -9.95 -24.88 5.29
C PRO A 520 -10.96 -23.76 5.57
N LEU A 521 -10.98 -22.70 4.74
CA LEU A 521 -11.89 -21.56 4.84
C LEU A 521 -13.13 -21.67 3.90
N ALA A 522 -13.38 -22.84 3.29
CA ALA A 522 -14.40 -23.02 2.24
C ALA A 522 -15.82 -22.51 2.57
N GLY A 523 -16.27 -22.72 3.82
CA GLY A 523 -17.46 -22.11 4.42
C GLY A 523 -18.77 -22.10 3.59
N ASN A 524 -19.67 -21.20 4.00
CA ASN A 524 -20.90 -20.90 3.25
C ASN A 524 -20.70 -19.82 2.17
N VAL A 525 -19.51 -19.19 2.13
CA VAL A 525 -19.19 -18.03 1.28
C VAL A 525 -19.23 -18.41 -0.21
N ALA A 526 -19.86 -17.56 -1.03
CA ALA A 526 -19.92 -17.72 -2.48
C ALA A 526 -18.80 -16.93 -3.18
N GLY A 527 -17.56 -17.43 -3.15
CA GLY A 527 -16.43 -16.77 -3.82
C GLY A 527 -15.08 -17.46 -3.61
N ARG A 528 -14.00 -16.80 -4.08
CA ARG A 528 -12.63 -17.03 -3.56
C ARG A 528 -12.51 -16.27 -2.24
N VAL A 529 -11.79 -16.82 -1.27
CA VAL A 529 -11.51 -16.15 0.00
C VAL A 529 -10.20 -15.38 -0.14
N ARG A 530 -10.20 -14.09 0.19
CA ARG A 530 -9.01 -13.22 0.16
C ARG A 530 -8.66 -12.75 1.57
N TYR A 531 -7.41 -12.89 1.98
CA TYR A 531 -6.89 -12.47 3.29
C TYR A 531 -5.40 -12.17 3.22
N THR A 532 -4.83 -11.48 4.22
CA THR A 532 -3.38 -11.26 4.32
C THR A 532 -2.70 -12.29 5.23
N THR A 533 -1.41 -12.55 5.01
CA THR A 533 -0.60 -13.41 5.87
C THR A 533 0.84 -12.94 5.94
N MET A 534 1.45 -13.03 7.12
CA MET A 534 2.83 -12.62 7.35
C MET A 534 3.79 -13.82 7.36
N MET A 535 4.91 -13.68 6.68
CA MET A 535 5.93 -14.72 6.51
C MET A 535 7.31 -14.19 6.86
N SER A 536 8.07 -14.98 7.64
CA SER A 536 9.41 -14.63 8.10
C SER A 536 10.47 -15.37 7.25
N PHE A 537 11.20 -14.60 6.45
CA PHE A 537 12.32 -15.07 5.65
C PHE A 537 13.60 -14.95 6.46
N VAL A 538 14.48 -15.95 6.36
CA VAL A 538 15.80 -15.94 7.01
C VAL A 538 16.89 -16.06 5.95
N THR A 539 18.09 -15.57 6.27
CA THR A 539 19.25 -15.71 5.39
C THR A 539 19.65 -17.18 5.23
N THR A 540 20.05 -17.59 4.03
CA THR A 540 20.50 -18.95 3.73
C THR A 540 21.78 -18.94 2.89
N THR A 541 22.59 -20.00 3.02
CA THR A 541 23.74 -20.29 2.16
C THR A 541 23.40 -21.25 1.02
N SER A 542 22.14 -21.71 0.92
CA SER A 542 21.70 -22.58 -0.17
C SER A 542 21.81 -21.88 -1.53
N PRO A 543 22.58 -22.43 -2.50
CA PRO A 543 22.62 -21.89 -3.86
C PRO A 543 21.35 -22.21 -4.66
N ARG A 544 20.40 -22.97 -4.09
CA ARG A 544 19.12 -23.35 -4.74
C ARG A 544 17.96 -22.43 -4.35
N ALA A 545 18.16 -21.54 -3.38
CA ALA A 545 17.10 -20.71 -2.83
C ALA A 545 16.58 -19.67 -3.83
N LYS A 546 15.24 -19.56 -3.96
CA LYS A 546 14.62 -18.74 -5.01
C LYS A 546 14.59 -17.24 -4.70
N ALA A 547 14.62 -16.85 -3.43
CA ALA A 547 14.80 -15.46 -3.02
C ALA A 547 16.29 -15.07 -2.91
N GLY A 548 17.14 -15.61 -3.78
CA GLY A 548 18.59 -15.43 -3.73
C GLY A 548 19.18 -16.02 -2.45
N ASN A 549 19.74 -15.16 -1.59
CA ASN A 549 20.32 -15.54 -0.29
C ASN A 549 19.29 -15.62 0.86
N TRP A 550 18.00 -15.75 0.56
CA TRP A 550 16.89 -15.79 1.52
C TRP A 550 15.97 -16.99 1.28
N ILE A 551 15.35 -17.50 2.34
CA ILE A 551 14.41 -18.62 2.30
C ILE A 551 13.31 -18.46 3.37
N LEU A 552 12.12 -19.04 3.17
CA LEU A 552 11.08 -19.05 4.20
C LEU A 552 11.55 -19.89 5.39
N GLY A 553 11.77 -19.26 6.55
CA GLY A 553 12.28 -19.93 7.76
C GLY A 553 11.32 -19.90 8.94
N GLY A 554 10.34 -18.99 8.94
CA GLY A 554 9.61 -18.64 10.15
C GLY A 554 10.50 -17.87 11.13
N ASN A 555 10.01 -17.67 12.34
CA ASN A 555 10.69 -16.96 13.41
C ASN A 555 11.65 -17.83 14.25
N GLN A 556 11.84 -19.10 13.88
CA GLN A 556 12.77 -20.06 14.48
C GLN A 556 12.55 -20.38 15.97
N LYS A 557 11.42 -19.97 16.56
CA LYS A 557 11.12 -20.23 17.97
C LYS A 557 10.84 -21.70 18.27
N ARG A 558 11.22 -22.10 19.48
CA ARG A 558 10.97 -23.41 20.09
C ARG A 558 9.61 -23.51 20.76
N PHE A 559 9.07 -22.40 21.27
CA PHE A 559 7.80 -22.35 22.00
C PHE A 559 6.76 -21.44 21.30
N ASP A 560 5.48 -21.69 21.57
CA ASP A 560 4.38 -20.84 21.08
C ASP A 560 4.20 -19.63 22.01
N ALA A 561 4.82 -18.51 21.64
CA ALA A 561 4.78 -17.26 22.39
C ALA A 561 4.67 -16.03 21.49
N SER A 562 3.74 -15.13 21.82
CA SER A 562 3.46 -13.89 21.08
C SER A 562 3.15 -12.74 22.02
N ILE A 563 3.60 -11.54 21.68
CA ILE A 563 3.25 -10.30 22.37
C ILE A 563 2.51 -9.41 21.38
N GLN A 564 1.33 -8.93 21.77
CA GLN A 564 0.44 -8.16 20.90
C GLN A 564 0.06 -6.83 21.57
N PRO A 565 0.13 -5.69 20.85
CA PRO A 565 -0.45 -4.45 21.33
C PRO A 565 -1.98 -4.61 21.38
N GLY A 566 -2.57 -4.21 22.49
CA GLY A 566 -4.00 -4.27 22.70
C GLY A 566 -4.55 -2.97 23.26
N TYR A 567 -5.82 -2.76 22.97
CA TYR A 567 -6.58 -1.60 23.39
C TYR A 567 -7.91 -2.07 23.97
N GLN A 568 -8.30 -1.51 25.11
CA GLN A 568 -9.56 -1.81 25.76
C GLN A 568 -10.33 -0.52 25.98
N TYR A 569 -11.58 -0.48 25.50
CA TYR A 569 -12.55 0.52 25.93
C TYR A 569 -13.48 -0.12 26.97
N ALA A 570 -13.49 0.43 28.18
CA ALA A 570 -14.42 0.04 29.22
C ALA A 570 -15.42 1.17 29.47
N PHE A 571 -16.70 0.84 29.45
CA PHE A 571 -17.78 1.79 29.63
C PHE A 571 -18.73 1.36 30.74
N GLN A 572 -19.28 2.35 31.44
CA GLN A 572 -20.31 2.16 32.47
C GLN A 572 -21.67 2.49 31.85
N TRP A 573 -22.62 1.54 31.88
CA TRP A 573 -23.98 1.82 31.41
C TRP A 573 -24.91 2.34 32.51
N HIS A 574 -24.54 2.15 33.78
CA HIS A 574 -25.34 2.64 34.89
C HIS A 574 -25.08 4.14 35.12
N LEU A 575 -25.96 5.00 34.62
CA LEU A 575 -25.87 6.48 34.70
C LEU A 575 -25.53 6.99 36.11
N ALA A 576 -26.17 6.44 37.15
CA ALA A 576 -25.93 6.85 38.55
C ALA A 576 -24.54 6.48 39.10
N LEU A 577 -23.73 5.73 38.35
CA LEU A 577 -22.37 5.33 38.73
C LEU A 577 -21.28 6.00 37.88
N TRP A 578 -21.64 6.85 36.91
CA TRP A 578 -20.66 7.54 36.06
C TRP A 578 -19.66 8.39 36.88
N SER A 579 -20.14 9.05 37.94
CA SER A 579 -19.33 9.83 38.89
C SER A 579 -18.33 9.01 39.71
N PHE A 580 -18.52 7.68 39.82
CA PHE A 580 -17.67 6.79 40.61
C PHE A 580 -16.82 5.84 39.74
N LEU A 581 -17.31 5.51 38.55
CA LEU A 581 -16.73 4.53 37.63
C LEU A 581 -16.84 5.07 36.19
N PRO A 582 -15.97 6.03 35.80
CA PRO A 582 -16.03 6.65 34.48
C PRO A 582 -15.71 5.66 33.34
N HIS A 583 -15.99 6.11 32.12
CA HIS A 583 -15.48 5.47 30.90
C HIS A 583 -13.95 5.57 30.85
N THR A 584 -13.29 4.48 30.47
CA THR A 584 -11.82 4.42 30.41
C THR A 584 -11.34 3.80 29.09
N TYR A 585 -10.37 4.46 28.50
CA TYR A 585 -9.51 3.91 27.45
C TYR A 585 -8.25 3.36 28.12
N GLU A 586 -7.86 2.14 27.77
CA GLU A 586 -6.69 1.47 28.34
C GLU A 586 -5.81 0.91 27.21
N SER A 587 -4.51 1.22 27.29
CA SER A 587 -3.48 0.63 26.43
C SER A 587 -2.79 -0.50 27.19
N LEU A 588 -2.60 -1.64 26.53
CA LEU A 588 -2.11 -2.88 27.16
C LEU A 588 -1.24 -3.71 26.22
N LEU A 589 -0.47 -4.64 26.80
CA LEU A 589 0.18 -5.74 26.08
C LEU A 589 -0.57 -7.03 26.40
N GLU A 590 -0.95 -7.78 25.38
CA GLU A 590 -1.36 -9.17 25.53
C GLU A 590 -0.15 -10.09 25.33
N ILE A 591 0.29 -10.76 26.39
CA ILE A 591 1.55 -11.49 26.48
C ILE A 591 1.22 -12.98 26.60
N ARG A 592 1.07 -13.64 25.45
CA ARG A 592 0.68 -15.05 25.37
C ARG A 592 1.92 -15.93 25.40
N VAL A 593 2.03 -16.79 26.40
CA VAL A 593 2.97 -17.92 26.45
C VAL A 593 2.16 -19.20 26.63
N SER A 594 2.32 -20.14 25.71
CA SER A 594 1.60 -21.42 25.72
C SER A 594 2.27 -22.45 26.63
N PRO A 595 1.53 -23.16 27.51
CA PRO A 595 2.01 -24.35 28.21
C PRO A 595 2.10 -25.58 27.29
N LEU A 596 1.70 -25.47 26.03
CA LEU A 596 1.69 -26.54 25.03
C LEU A 596 2.59 -26.19 23.84
N ARG A 597 3.25 -27.21 23.28
CA ARG A 597 4.00 -27.15 22.01
C ARG A 597 3.42 -28.16 21.01
N PHE A 598 3.57 -27.90 19.71
CA PHE A 598 3.17 -28.84 18.67
C PHE A 598 4.25 -29.92 18.48
N ASP A 599 3.85 -31.18 18.44
CA ASP A 599 4.72 -32.32 18.11
C ASP A 599 4.43 -32.78 16.67
N VAL A 600 5.46 -32.68 15.82
CA VAL A 600 5.37 -33.00 14.39
C VAL A 600 5.25 -34.51 14.13
N ALA A 601 5.80 -35.36 15.01
CA ALA A 601 5.77 -36.80 14.85
C ALA A 601 4.39 -37.38 15.24
N THR A 602 3.80 -36.89 16.34
CA THR A 602 2.45 -37.31 16.77
C THR A 602 1.32 -36.48 16.17
N ARG A 603 1.63 -35.36 15.51
CA ARG A 603 0.69 -34.38 14.93
C ARG A 603 -0.30 -33.85 15.96
N SER A 604 0.18 -33.57 17.17
CA SER A 604 -0.66 -33.17 18.30
C SER A 604 0.01 -32.15 19.22
N TYR A 605 -0.78 -31.41 19.98
CA TYR A 605 -0.27 -30.53 21.03
C TYR A 605 0.06 -31.33 22.28
N VAL A 606 1.29 -31.19 22.77
CA VAL A 606 1.83 -31.85 23.97
C VAL A 606 2.31 -30.80 24.99
N SER A 607 2.59 -31.23 26.23
CA SER A 607 3.21 -30.36 27.24
C SER A 607 4.48 -29.69 26.70
N ALA A 608 4.60 -28.38 26.93
CA ALA A 608 5.84 -27.64 26.72
C ALA A 608 6.82 -27.80 27.89
N ASP A 609 6.36 -28.39 29.01
CA ASP A 609 7.12 -28.61 30.25
C ASP A 609 7.58 -27.31 30.94
N LEU A 610 6.90 -26.20 30.62
CA LEU A 610 7.14 -24.87 31.19
C LEU A 610 6.50 -24.73 32.57
N ARG A 611 7.27 -24.18 33.52
CA ARG A 611 6.82 -23.80 34.87
C ARG A 611 6.50 -22.31 34.99
N ALA A 612 7.30 -21.48 34.33
CA ALA A 612 7.16 -20.04 34.30
C ALA A 612 7.83 -19.46 33.05
N ALA A 613 7.51 -18.21 32.73
CA ALA A 613 8.28 -17.40 31.78
C ALA A 613 8.50 -16.01 32.38
N ARG A 614 9.64 -15.36 32.10
CA ARG A 614 9.93 -13.98 32.49
C ARG A 614 10.16 -13.15 31.24
N VAL A 615 9.38 -12.08 31.10
CA VAL A 615 9.36 -11.23 29.90
C VAL A 615 9.94 -9.86 30.22
N LYS A 616 10.91 -9.42 29.42
CA LYS A 616 11.61 -8.12 29.55
C LYS A 616 11.50 -7.36 28.23
N GLY A 617 11.41 -6.04 28.27
CA GLY A 617 11.33 -5.18 27.08
C GLY A 617 10.60 -3.85 27.39
N PRO A 618 10.36 -3.01 26.37
CA PRO A 618 9.75 -1.70 26.55
C PRO A 618 8.38 -1.76 27.24
N GLY A 619 8.11 -0.84 28.16
CA GLY A 619 6.87 -0.80 28.95
C GLY A 619 6.72 -1.86 30.05
N LEU A 620 7.63 -2.83 30.16
CA LEU A 620 7.63 -3.85 31.22
C LEU A 620 8.59 -3.47 32.38
N PRO A 621 8.41 -4.05 33.59
CA PRO A 621 9.36 -3.88 34.69
C PRO A 621 10.78 -4.31 34.27
N SER A 622 11.80 -3.55 34.68
CA SER A 622 13.21 -3.81 34.31
C SER A 622 13.74 -5.17 34.82
N ALA A 623 13.23 -5.65 35.97
CA ALA A 623 13.50 -6.99 36.48
C ALA A 623 12.83 -8.11 35.63
N GLY A 624 11.81 -7.77 34.84
CA GLY A 624 10.99 -8.65 34.03
C GLY A 624 9.64 -8.99 34.66
N LEU A 625 8.59 -9.02 33.85
CA LEU A 625 7.28 -9.52 34.23
C LEU A 625 7.30 -11.05 34.25
N VAL A 626 6.99 -11.66 35.40
CA VAL A 626 6.90 -13.11 35.52
C VAL A 626 5.48 -13.56 35.19
N LEU A 627 5.36 -14.59 34.36
CA LEU A 627 4.12 -15.27 33.99
C LEU A 627 4.15 -16.71 34.51
N SER A 628 2.99 -17.25 34.88
CA SER A 628 2.87 -18.64 35.36
C SER A 628 1.56 -19.29 34.90
N PRO A 629 1.46 -20.63 34.95
CA PRO A 629 0.20 -21.35 34.85
C PRO A 629 -0.88 -20.78 35.78
N THR A 630 -2.13 -20.95 35.39
CA THR A 630 -3.29 -20.47 36.15
C THR A 630 -4.19 -21.62 36.57
N THR A 631 -4.68 -21.55 37.80
CA THR A 631 -5.65 -22.49 38.38
C THR A 631 -7.09 -21.95 38.35
N ALA A 632 -7.31 -20.78 37.76
CA ALA A 632 -8.62 -20.14 37.75
C ALA A 632 -9.59 -20.81 36.74
N PRO A 633 -10.82 -21.17 37.16
CA PRO A 633 -11.83 -21.70 36.24
C PRO A 633 -12.15 -20.71 35.11
N GLY A 634 -12.13 -21.18 33.87
CA GLY A 634 -12.37 -20.34 32.69
C GLY A 634 -11.19 -19.47 32.26
N ALA A 635 -10.00 -19.65 32.85
CA ALA A 635 -8.80 -19.05 32.31
C ALA A 635 -8.45 -19.61 30.92
N GLY A 636 -7.92 -18.75 30.05
CA GLY A 636 -7.47 -19.17 28.72
C GLY A 636 -6.25 -20.09 28.76
N ARG A 637 -5.89 -20.66 27.60
CA ARG A 637 -4.78 -21.63 27.44
C ARG A 637 -3.36 -21.05 27.62
N PHE A 638 -3.19 -19.87 28.19
CA PHE A 638 -1.92 -19.15 28.24
C PHE A 638 -1.53 -18.82 29.68
N PHE A 639 -0.23 -18.64 29.93
CA PHE A 639 0.25 -18.12 31.21
C PHE A 639 -0.27 -16.70 31.46
N THR A 640 -0.43 -16.37 32.74
CA THR A 640 -0.96 -15.08 33.21
C THR A 640 0.05 -14.41 34.14
N PRO A 641 0.01 -13.07 34.32
CA PRO A 641 0.96 -12.36 35.16
C PRO A 641 0.98 -12.90 36.60
N HIS A 642 2.18 -13.04 37.16
CA HIS A 642 2.41 -13.60 38.48
C HIS A 642 2.99 -12.54 39.43
N ASN A 643 4.14 -11.96 39.08
CA ASN A 643 4.81 -10.88 39.81
C ASN A 643 5.53 -9.91 38.86
N LYS A 644 5.91 -8.74 39.37
CA LYS A 644 6.73 -7.71 38.69
C LYS A 644 8.16 -7.62 39.24
N THR A 645 8.49 -8.41 40.26
CA THR A 645 9.82 -8.41 40.90
C THR A 645 10.86 -9.16 40.08
N GLY A 646 10.46 -9.86 39.02
CA GLY A 646 11.33 -10.74 38.24
C GLY A 646 11.67 -12.04 38.96
N GLU A 647 11.12 -12.30 40.14
CA GLU A 647 11.49 -13.44 40.97
C GLU A 647 10.88 -14.75 40.45
N ILE A 648 11.71 -15.79 40.31
CA ILE A 648 11.32 -17.14 39.92
C ILE A 648 11.50 -18.05 41.13
N THR A 649 10.41 -18.54 41.69
CA THR A 649 10.44 -19.41 42.88
C THR A 649 10.84 -20.83 42.51
N ALA A 650 11.62 -21.48 43.40
CA ALA A 650 11.99 -22.89 43.27
C ALA A 650 10.81 -23.80 43.65
N GLY A 651 9.93 -24.08 42.69
CA GLY A 651 8.74 -24.91 42.89
C GLY A 651 7.64 -24.59 41.88
N SER A 652 6.54 -25.36 41.90
CA SER A 652 5.40 -25.10 41.00
C SER A 652 4.85 -23.69 41.21
N MET A 653 4.86 -22.87 40.16
CA MET A 653 4.30 -21.52 40.19
C MET A 653 2.90 -21.55 39.58
N THR A 654 1.91 -21.07 40.31
CA THR A 654 0.53 -20.92 39.82
C THR A 654 -0.10 -19.63 40.33
N ASN A 655 -1.11 -19.11 39.64
CA ASN A 655 -1.90 -17.98 40.11
C ASN A 655 -3.40 -18.12 39.77
N ALA A 656 -4.23 -17.20 40.27
CA ALA A 656 -5.69 -17.24 40.11
C ALA A 656 -6.24 -16.20 39.09
N ARG A 657 -5.41 -15.67 38.17
CA ARG A 657 -5.86 -14.75 37.11
C ARG A 657 -6.31 -15.52 35.88
N THR A 658 -7.24 -14.95 35.14
CA THR A 658 -7.82 -15.58 33.94
C THR A 658 -7.25 -15.07 32.62
N ARG A 659 -6.34 -14.07 32.64
CA ARG A 659 -6.01 -13.25 31.45
C ARG A 659 -4.49 -13.05 31.25
N PRO A 660 -3.98 -13.17 30.01
CA PRO A 660 -2.57 -12.92 29.67
C PRO A 660 -2.32 -11.44 29.34
N ILE A 661 -2.79 -10.51 30.18
CA ILE A 661 -2.81 -9.05 29.89
C ILE A 661 -1.97 -8.28 30.90
N PHE A 662 -1.17 -7.34 30.40
CA PHE A 662 -0.46 -6.34 31.20
C PHE A 662 -0.86 -4.92 30.79
N TYR A 663 -1.48 -4.17 31.70
CA TYR A 663 -1.97 -2.81 31.47
C TYR A 663 -0.84 -1.78 31.59
N LEU A 664 -0.67 -0.96 30.55
CA LEU A 664 0.41 0.02 30.43
C LEU A 664 -0.02 1.44 30.82
N GLY A 665 -1.19 1.88 30.37
CA GLY A 665 -1.74 3.16 30.77
C GLY A 665 -3.24 3.27 30.56
N ILE A 666 -3.81 4.36 31.07
CA ILE A 666 -5.24 4.59 31.16
C ILE A 666 -5.55 6.07 30.99
N GLU A 667 -6.61 6.38 30.24
CA GLU A 667 -7.18 7.72 30.11
C GLU A 667 -8.69 7.67 30.37
N LYS A 668 -9.22 8.75 30.93
CA LYS A 668 -10.64 8.90 31.26
C LYS A 668 -11.23 9.92 30.29
N THR A 669 -12.44 9.67 29.82
CA THR A 669 -13.19 10.66 29.04
C THR A 669 -13.40 11.93 29.87
N ALA A 670 -13.49 13.08 29.21
CA ALA A 670 -13.51 14.41 29.85
C ALA A 670 -14.62 14.62 30.91
N ASP A 671 -15.65 13.78 30.92
CA ASP A 671 -16.88 13.96 31.70
C ASP A 671 -16.81 13.49 33.17
N SER A 672 -15.65 13.08 33.72
CA SER A 672 -15.54 12.78 35.18
C SER A 672 -14.12 12.85 35.79
N GLN A 673 -13.97 13.68 36.83
CA GLN A 673 -12.80 13.81 37.70
C GLN A 673 -13.10 13.22 39.11
N PRO A 674 -12.08 12.88 39.95
CA PRO A 674 -10.69 12.67 39.62
C PRO A 674 -10.21 11.22 39.88
N THR A 675 -9.60 10.92 41.03
CA THR A 675 -8.26 10.27 41.05
C THR A 675 -8.15 8.74 40.83
N ALA A 676 -8.03 7.96 41.90
CA ALA A 676 -7.24 6.72 41.92
C ALA A 676 -8.03 5.45 41.53
N ASN A 677 -7.54 4.73 40.53
CA ASN A 677 -7.88 3.32 40.34
C ASN A 677 -6.88 2.49 41.19
N PRO A 678 -7.32 1.75 42.24
CA PRO A 678 -6.42 1.02 43.14
C PRO A 678 -5.70 -0.16 42.49
N SER A 679 -5.98 -0.47 41.21
CA SER A 679 -5.27 -1.50 40.44
C SER A 679 -3.89 -1.07 39.94
N TRP A 680 -3.51 0.21 40.01
CA TRP A 680 -2.18 0.71 39.66
C TRP A 680 -1.28 0.78 40.90
N GLY A 681 -0.05 0.27 40.78
CA GLY A 681 0.93 0.20 41.87
C GLY A 681 1.57 -1.18 42.04
N ALA A 682 2.56 -1.26 42.94
CA ALA A 682 3.44 -2.43 43.08
C ALA A 682 2.71 -3.76 43.36
N GLY A 683 1.60 -3.74 44.11
CA GLY A 683 0.86 -4.95 44.50
C GLY A 683 0.04 -5.62 43.39
N SER A 684 -0.18 -4.94 42.26
CA SER A 684 -0.95 -5.45 41.12
C SER A 684 0.01 -5.79 39.97
N PRO A 685 0.32 -7.08 39.72
CA PRO A 685 1.26 -7.47 38.67
C PRO A 685 0.63 -7.48 37.27
N ASP A 686 -0.67 -7.25 37.17
CA ASP A 686 -1.38 -7.08 35.89
C ASP A 686 -1.25 -5.66 35.32
N HIS A 687 -0.64 -4.72 36.05
CA HIS A 687 -0.54 -3.29 35.70
C HIS A 687 0.88 -2.77 35.90
N ALA A 688 1.29 -1.77 35.13
CA ALA A 688 2.48 -0.97 35.46
C ALA A 688 2.35 -0.29 36.85
N ASP A 689 3.48 0.11 37.45
CA ASP A 689 3.47 0.75 38.77
C ASP A 689 2.80 2.13 38.78
N ALA A 690 2.88 2.83 37.65
CA ALA A 690 2.08 4.00 37.32
C ALA A 690 1.67 3.93 35.84
N PRO A 691 0.55 4.56 35.43
CA PRO A 691 0.20 4.69 34.01
C PRO A 691 1.31 5.37 33.22
N LEU A 692 1.72 4.75 32.11
CA LEU A 692 2.70 5.30 31.19
C LEU A 692 2.16 6.55 30.50
N THR A 693 2.96 7.62 30.51
CA THR A 693 2.73 8.89 29.81
C THR A 693 3.53 9.00 28.51
N ASP A 694 4.64 8.27 28.39
CA ASP A 694 5.45 8.17 27.19
C ASP A 694 5.37 6.75 26.61
N TYR A 695 5.14 6.68 25.30
CA TYR A 695 5.07 5.45 24.52
C TYR A 695 6.15 5.39 23.41
N SER A 696 7.06 6.36 23.37
CA SER A 696 8.12 6.49 22.35
C SER A 696 8.97 5.23 22.19
N SER A 697 9.21 4.47 23.27
CA SER A 697 9.99 3.23 23.27
C SER A 697 9.22 1.98 22.82
N MET A 698 7.89 2.03 22.71
CA MET A 698 7.01 0.91 22.35
C MET A 698 6.57 0.99 20.88
N GLN A 699 7.51 1.26 19.97
CA GLN A 699 7.28 1.29 18.53
C GLN A 699 6.98 -0.10 17.95
N ALA A 700 6.45 -0.12 16.72
CA ALA A 700 6.41 -1.34 15.91
C ALA A 700 7.79 -2.03 15.92
N TYR A 701 7.76 -3.35 16.04
CA TYR A 701 8.91 -4.24 16.07
C TYR A 701 9.84 -4.14 17.29
N SER A 702 9.46 -3.36 18.31
CA SER A 702 10.12 -3.35 19.61
C SER A 702 10.27 -4.77 20.15
N ARG A 703 11.49 -5.09 20.57
CA ARG A 703 11.97 -6.40 20.95
C ARG A 703 11.75 -6.64 22.44
N TYR A 704 11.19 -7.81 22.72
CA TYR A 704 11.02 -8.35 24.04
C TYR A 704 11.83 -9.63 24.15
N THR A 705 12.46 -9.85 25.30
CA THR A 705 13.16 -11.08 25.64
C THR A 705 12.24 -11.94 26.50
N ILE A 706 12.04 -13.20 26.10
CA ILE A 706 11.28 -14.19 26.86
C ILE A 706 12.26 -15.24 27.39
N GLU A 707 12.38 -15.29 28.70
CA GLU A 707 13.19 -16.25 29.46
C GLU A 707 12.27 -17.38 29.94
N TYR A 708 12.54 -18.61 29.54
CA TYR A 708 11.70 -19.78 29.86
C TYR A 708 12.33 -20.63 30.96
N PHE A 709 11.48 -21.15 31.85
CA PHE A 709 11.87 -21.98 32.99
C PHE A 709 11.11 -23.30 32.93
N LEU A 710 11.82 -24.42 32.77
CA LEU A 710 11.25 -25.75 32.72
C LEU A 710 10.90 -26.27 34.13
N THR A 711 9.94 -27.19 34.20
CA THR A 711 9.54 -27.85 35.45
C THR A 711 10.70 -28.61 36.12
N SER A 712 11.65 -29.12 35.32
CA SER A 712 12.87 -29.81 35.77
C SER A 712 13.93 -28.90 36.40
N ASN A 713 13.93 -27.59 36.12
CA ASN A 713 15.00 -26.67 36.52
C ASN A 713 14.63 -25.92 37.81
N THR A 714 15.21 -26.29 38.94
CA THR A 714 14.93 -25.66 40.25
C THR A 714 15.68 -24.34 40.50
N THR A 715 16.44 -23.83 39.54
CA THR A 715 17.22 -22.58 39.68
C THR A 715 16.45 -21.34 39.18
N GLY A 716 17.00 -20.14 39.46
CA GLY A 716 16.53 -18.87 38.92
C GLY A 716 17.12 -18.48 37.55
N THR A 717 17.90 -19.38 36.94
CA THR A 717 18.52 -19.22 35.61
C THR A 717 17.60 -19.83 34.55
N PRO A 718 17.30 -19.14 33.43
CA PRO A 718 16.43 -19.70 32.39
C PRO A 718 17.08 -20.86 31.63
N ASP A 719 16.26 -21.85 31.26
CA ASP A 719 16.65 -22.99 30.41
C ASP A 719 16.81 -22.57 28.94
N TRP A 720 16.05 -21.56 28.53
CA TRP A 720 15.99 -21.09 27.15
C TRP A 720 15.60 -19.61 27.12
N VAL A 721 16.11 -18.88 26.12
CA VAL A 721 15.83 -17.46 25.95
C VAL A 721 15.54 -17.18 24.48
N GLU A 722 14.41 -16.52 24.19
CA GLU A 722 13.99 -16.16 22.83
C GLU A 722 13.59 -14.69 22.75
N THR A 723 13.41 -14.20 21.52
CA THR A 723 12.80 -12.90 21.27
C THR A 723 11.32 -13.03 20.91
N ALA A 724 10.56 -11.99 21.24
CA ALA A 724 9.30 -11.68 20.59
C ALA A 724 9.32 -10.21 20.16
N ARG A 725 8.56 -9.85 19.14
CA ARG A 725 8.43 -8.47 18.65
C ARG A 725 6.96 -8.15 18.51
N ILE A 726 6.55 -6.95 18.92
CA ILE A 726 5.20 -6.44 18.63
C ILE A 726 5.14 -6.01 17.16
N LEU A 727 4.05 -6.31 16.46
CA LEU A 727 3.93 -6.01 15.03
C LEU A 727 3.50 -4.56 14.74
N ALA A 728 2.98 -3.87 15.76
CA ALA A 728 2.49 -2.50 15.69
C ALA A 728 2.87 -1.74 16.97
N PRO A 729 2.89 -0.40 16.98
CA PRO A 729 3.22 0.35 18.18
C PRO A 729 2.11 0.25 19.23
N VAL A 730 2.48 0.36 20.50
CA VAL A 730 1.52 0.71 21.56
C VAL A 730 1.44 2.23 21.61
N MET A 731 0.23 2.77 21.57
CA MET A 731 -0.03 4.21 21.57
C MET A 731 -0.71 4.65 22.89
N PRO A 732 -0.64 5.94 23.25
CA PRO A 732 -1.40 6.47 24.39
C PRO A 732 -2.90 6.19 24.23
N PRO A 733 -3.66 5.98 25.32
CA PRO A 733 -5.08 5.63 25.21
C PRO A 733 -5.92 6.65 24.42
N LYS A 734 -5.56 7.94 24.46
CA LYS A 734 -6.14 9.01 23.62
C LYS A 734 -6.21 8.70 22.13
N TYR A 735 -5.29 7.89 21.61
CA TYR A 735 -5.29 7.53 20.19
C TYR A 735 -6.60 6.86 19.76
N LEU A 736 -7.28 6.17 20.67
CA LEU A 736 -8.60 5.57 20.43
C LEU A 736 -9.72 6.60 20.19
N GLU A 737 -9.56 7.83 20.66
CA GLU A 737 -10.48 8.94 20.35
C GLU A 737 -10.33 9.43 18.91
N LEU A 738 -9.14 9.26 18.30
CA LEU A 738 -8.81 9.67 16.94
C LEU A 738 -9.21 8.62 15.88
N LEU A 739 -9.33 7.36 16.29
CA LEU A 739 -9.84 6.30 15.42
C LEU A 739 -11.36 6.42 15.22
N PRO A 740 -11.88 6.10 14.02
CA PRO A 740 -13.32 5.97 13.81
C PRO A 740 -13.88 4.84 14.69
N HIS A 741 -14.57 5.21 15.76
CA HIS A 741 -15.19 4.27 16.68
C HIS A 741 -16.72 4.36 16.59
N ASN A 742 -17.37 3.21 16.57
CA ASN A 742 -18.82 3.11 16.55
C ASN A 742 -19.37 3.57 17.91
N LYS A 743 -20.02 4.74 17.94
CA LYS A 743 -20.65 5.25 19.14
C LYS A 743 -21.91 4.45 19.45
N PHE A 744 -21.79 3.53 20.41
CA PHE A 744 -22.96 2.90 21.03
C PHE A 744 -23.73 3.95 21.83
N ALA A 745 -24.78 4.50 21.23
CA ALA A 745 -25.74 5.33 21.96
C ALA A 745 -26.48 4.46 22.98
N ALA A 746 -26.63 4.93 24.21
CA ALA A 746 -27.57 4.34 25.14
C ALA A 746 -28.98 4.57 24.58
N SER A 747 -29.65 3.51 24.12
CA SER A 747 -31.09 3.61 23.84
C SER A 747 -31.80 3.97 25.15
N SER A 748 -32.76 4.89 25.10
CA SER A 748 -33.50 5.38 26.27
C SER A 748 -34.39 4.31 26.93
N ALA A 749 -34.44 3.10 26.38
CA ALA A 749 -35.19 1.95 26.88
C ALA A 749 -34.33 1.03 27.77
N PHE A 750 -33.78 1.56 28.86
CA PHE A 750 -33.29 0.73 29.97
C PHE A 750 -34.30 0.80 31.12
N ASP A 751 -35.30 -0.09 31.09
CA ASP A 751 -36.31 -0.19 32.14
C ASP A 751 -35.68 -0.76 33.44
N PRO A 752 -35.63 0.00 34.56
CA PRO A 752 -35.07 -0.49 35.82
C PRO A 752 -35.93 -1.54 36.52
N GLY A 753 -37.15 -1.81 36.04
CA GLY A 753 -38.16 -2.60 36.76
C GLY A 753 -38.00 -4.12 36.75
N LEU A 754 -37.14 -4.69 35.90
CA LEU A 754 -37.04 -6.15 35.71
C LEU A 754 -36.15 -6.84 36.75
N ILE A 755 -36.69 -6.97 37.97
CA ILE A 755 -36.15 -7.84 39.01
C ILE A 755 -36.83 -9.22 38.91
N ALA A 756 -36.03 -10.27 38.64
CA ALA A 756 -36.36 -11.70 38.47
C ALA A 756 -36.63 -12.18 37.00
N PRO A 757 -36.28 -13.44 36.66
CA PRO A 757 -35.98 -13.86 35.28
C PRO A 757 -37.22 -14.28 34.48
N PRO A 758 -37.26 -14.02 33.16
CA PRO A 758 -36.50 -14.85 32.22
C PRO A 758 -35.49 -14.06 31.35
N ARG A 759 -34.73 -14.78 30.52
CA ARG A 759 -33.59 -14.25 29.72
C ARG A 759 -34.03 -13.13 28.78
N CYS A 760 -33.75 -11.89 29.16
CA CYS A 760 -33.86 -10.73 28.27
C CYS A 760 -32.61 -10.64 27.39
N PHE A 761 -32.78 -10.44 26.09
CA PHE A 761 -31.69 -10.17 25.15
C PHE A 761 -31.27 -8.69 25.23
N PHE A 762 -30.00 -8.40 24.93
CA PHE A 762 -29.52 -7.02 24.75
C PHE A 762 -29.64 -6.65 23.28
N GLN A 763 -30.36 -5.56 22.97
CA GLN A 763 -30.51 -5.06 21.61
C GLN A 763 -29.38 -4.07 21.29
N PHE A 764 -28.48 -4.45 20.40
CA PHE A 764 -27.48 -3.54 19.83
C PHE A 764 -28.05 -2.88 18.57
N GLN A 765 -28.66 -1.70 18.70
CA GLN A 765 -29.11 -0.92 17.54
C GLN A 765 -27.95 -0.13 16.93
N TRP A 766 -27.65 -0.43 15.67
CA TRP A 766 -26.62 0.27 14.89
C TRP A 766 -27.24 1.41 14.10
N TYR A 767 -26.73 2.63 14.33
CA TYR A 767 -27.08 3.81 13.55
C TYR A 767 -25.88 4.20 12.68
N PRO A 768 -25.94 4.03 11.33
CA PRO A 768 -24.92 4.54 10.44
C PRO A 768 -24.94 6.07 10.49
N ILE A 769 -23.78 6.68 10.76
CA ILE A 769 -23.64 8.13 10.58
C ILE A 769 -23.79 8.42 9.08
N ASN A 770 -24.81 9.20 8.73
CA ASN A 770 -25.19 9.61 7.36
C ASN A 770 -25.86 8.56 6.46
N GLY A 771 -26.40 7.46 7.00
CA GLY A 771 -27.31 6.57 6.24
C GLY A 771 -26.69 5.80 5.06
N THR A 772 -25.38 5.89 4.86
CA THR A 772 -24.65 5.05 3.92
C THR A 772 -24.38 3.68 4.55
N ALA A 773 -24.74 2.62 3.84
CA ALA A 773 -24.45 1.24 4.24
C ALA A 773 -22.97 0.91 4.00
N ALA A 774 -22.09 1.37 4.90
CA ALA A 774 -20.72 0.87 4.97
C ALA A 774 -20.74 -0.53 5.61
N PRO A 775 -20.07 -1.54 5.02
CA PRO A 775 -19.87 -2.83 5.68
C PRO A 775 -19.04 -2.64 6.95
N VAL A 776 -19.32 -3.45 7.96
CA VAL A 776 -18.58 -3.46 9.23
C VAL A 776 -17.51 -4.53 9.15
N ASP A 777 -16.25 -4.15 8.96
CA ASP A 777 -15.15 -5.10 8.70
C ASP A 777 -14.82 -6.01 9.90
N SER A 778 -15.12 -5.61 11.15
CA SER A 778 -15.21 -6.54 12.29
C SER A 778 -15.78 -5.91 13.57
N VAL A 779 -16.43 -6.72 14.39
CA VAL A 779 -16.79 -6.40 15.79
C VAL A 779 -16.50 -7.62 16.67
N PHE A 780 -15.64 -7.47 17.67
CA PHE A 780 -15.27 -8.54 18.58
C PHE A 780 -15.94 -8.36 19.96
N VAL A 781 -16.89 -9.25 20.27
CA VAL A 781 -17.38 -9.48 21.63
C VAL A 781 -16.85 -10.85 22.06
N THR A 782 -15.99 -10.88 23.08
CA THR A 782 -15.32 -12.11 23.53
C THR A 782 -15.63 -12.38 25.01
N ASP A 783 -15.66 -13.66 25.38
CA ASP A 783 -15.77 -14.14 26.76
C ASP A 783 -14.43 -14.11 27.52
N GLY A 784 -13.36 -13.64 26.88
CA GLY A 784 -11.99 -13.64 27.38
C GLY A 784 -11.21 -14.94 27.13
N ALA A 785 -11.81 -15.99 26.57
CA ALA A 785 -11.18 -17.30 26.38
C ALA A 785 -11.03 -17.74 24.91
N ARG A 786 -11.84 -17.22 23.97
CA ARG A 786 -11.70 -17.49 22.53
C ARG A 786 -11.79 -16.23 21.67
N ILE A 787 -10.83 -16.09 20.74
CA ILE A 787 -11.02 -15.30 19.52
C ILE A 787 -11.69 -16.21 18.50
N ILE A 788 -12.87 -15.83 18.02
CA ILE A 788 -13.44 -16.44 16.81
C ILE A 788 -12.64 -15.89 15.63
N ASN A 789 -11.62 -16.64 15.22
CA ASN A 789 -10.89 -16.37 13.98
C ASN A 789 -11.76 -16.85 12.80
N ALA A 790 -12.54 -15.93 12.26
CA ALA A 790 -12.99 -15.92 10.89
C ALA A 790 -13.10 -14.45 10.48
N ASP A 791 -12.81 -14.14 9.22
CA ASP A 791 -13.45 -13.00 8.58
C ASP A 791 -14.94 -13.37 8.53
N VAL A 792 -15.71 -12.86 9.50
CA VAL A 792 -17.14 -13.16 9.58
C VAL A 792 -17.80 -12.30 8.53
N ASP A 793 -18.38 -12.95 7.52
CA ASP A 793 -19.25 -12.31 6.53
C ASP A 793 -20.20 -11.32 7.22
N ALA A 794 -20.52 -10.22 6.53
CA ALA A 794 -21.60 -9.33 6.95
C ALA A 794 -22.82 -10.17 7.36
N VAL A 795 -23.22 -10.05 8.63
CA VAL A 795 -24.18 -10.96 9.29
C VAL A 795 -25.44 -11.09 8.43
N SER A 796 -25.55 -12.20 7.70
CA SER A 796 -26.64 -12.38 6.76
C SER A 796 -27.93 -12.55 7.56
N ALA A 797 -28.87 -11.63 7.40
CA ALA A 797 -30.21 -11.78 7.94
C ALA A 797 -30.93 -12.95 7.25
N GLN A 798 -30.78 -14.15 7.81
CA GLN A 798 -31.66 -15.28 7.54
C GLN A 798 -32.76 -15.28 8.59
N PRO A 799 -34.03 -15.01 8.23
CA PRO A 799 -35.13 -15.13 9.18
C PRO A 799 -35.28 -16.61 9.57
N PRO A 800 -35.50 -16.94 10.85
CA PRO A 800 -35.64 -18.34 11.26
C PRO A 800 -36.88 -18.95 10.64
N SER A 801 -36.69 -20.00 9.84
CA SER A 801 -37.79 -20.86 9.44
C SER A 801 -38.29 -21.65 10.66
N THR A 802 -39.56 -21.47 10.99
CA THR A 802 -40.30 -22.17 12.06
C THR A 802 -39.90 -21.83 13.51
N ALA A 803 -40.28 -20.64 13.99
CA ALA A 803 -40.45 -20.42 15.42
C ALA A 803 -41.74 -21.11 15.92
N ALA A 804 -41.65 -21.84 17.04
CA ALA A 804 -42.81 -22.47 17.67
C ALA A 804 -43.71 -21.41 18.35
N ALA A 805 -45.02 -21.61 18.30
CA ALA A 805 -45.99 -20.65 18.86
C ALA A 805 -45.88 -20.57 20.39
N GLY A 806 -45.50 -19.40 20.94
CA GLY A 806 -45.53 -19.14 22.37
C GLY A 806 -44.63 -18.01 22.91
N THR A 807 -43.64 -17.52 22.14
CA THR A 807 -42.71 -16.48 22.62
C THR A 807 -43.17 -15.06 22.27
N SER A 808 -43.41 -14.23 23.28
CA SER A 808 -43.89 -12.85 23.16
C SER A 808 -42.77 -11.84 22.83
N CYS A 809 -42.05 -12.05 21.73
CA CYS A 809 -41.11 -11.09 21.14
C CYS A 809 -41.20 -11.20 19.61
N ALA A 810 -42.11 -10.43 19.00
CA ALA A 810 -42.34 -10.43 17.55
C ALA A 810 -41.96 -9.08 16.94
N ASP A 811 -40.65 -8.85 16.74
CA ASP A 811 -40.12 -7.80 15.85
C ASP A 811 -39.35 -8.49 14.71
N PRO A 812 -39.75 -8.33 13.43
CA PRO A 812 -39.07 -8.92 12.29
C PRO A 812 -37.64 -8.37 12.05
N ASN A 813 -37.19 -7.34 12.78
CA ASN A 813 -35.86 -6.76 12.69
C ASN A 813 -34.88 -7.22 13.79
N ALA A 814 -35.23 -8.22 14.60
CA ALA A 814 -34.36 -8.75 15.63
C ALA A 814 -33.27 -9.68 15.05
N ILE A 815 -31.99 -9.39 15.32
CA ILE A 815 -30.87 -10.30 15.04
C ILE A 815 -30.65 -11.19 16.27
N GLU A 816 -30.92 -12.49 16.13
CA GLU A 816 -30.64 -13.49 17.16
C GLU A 816 -29.15 -13.89 17.11
N ILE A 817 -28.37 -13.50 18.12
CA ILE A 817 -27.03 -14.07 18.34
C ILE A 817 -27.21 -15.46 18.96
N ALA A 818 -27.44 -16.46 18.10
CA ALA A 818 -27.71 -17.83 18.48
C ALA A 818 -26.51 -18.49 19.20
N GLY A 819 -26.47 -18.36 20.53
CA GLY A 819 -25.51 -19.07 21.36
C GLY A 819 -25.84 -20.57 21.39
N TYR A 820 -24.91 -21.41 20.92
CA TYR A 820 -25.01 -22.87 21.09
C TYR A 820 -25.31 -23.22 22.55
N ALA A 821 -26.33 -24.05 22.76
CA ALA A 821 -26.87 -24.38 24.08
C ALA A 821 -25.79 -24.95 25.01
N GLY A 822 -25.33 -24.13 25.96
CA GLY A 822 -24.28 -24.48 26.92
C GLY A 822 -23.35 -23.31 27.29
N MET A 823 -23.20 -22.31 26.43
CA MET A 823 -22.29 -21.16 26.66
C MET A 823 -23.06 -19.95 27.20
N GLY A 824 -23.22 -19.88 28.53
CA GLY A 824 -23.78 -18.71 29.18
C GLY A 824 -22.74 -17.58 29.30
N PHE A 825 -23.08 -16.37 28.85
CA PHE A 825 -22.33 -15.15 29.14
C PHE A 825 -22.13 -15.01 30.66
N ARG A 826 -20.91 -15.23 31.17
CA ARG A 826 -20.61 -15.07 32.59
C ARG A 826 -20.31 -13.61 32.92
N GLN A 827 -21.27 -12.98 33.61
CA GLN A 827 -21.08 -11.75 34.36
C GLN A 827 -19.96 -11.94 35.41
N ALA A 828 -18.80 -11.32 35.20
CA ALA A 828 -17.66 -11.39 36.11
C ALA A 828 -17.81 -10.38 37.26
N GLY A 829 -18.62 -10.74 38.26
CA GLY A 829 -18.80 -9.97 39.49
C GLY A 829 -20.20 -10.14 40.08
N VAL A 830 -20.33 -10.92 41.15
CA VAL A 830 -21.61 -11.15 41.84
C VAL A 830 -21.93 -9.95 42.72
N GLY A 831 -23.03 -9.27 42.41
CA GLY A 831 -23.51 -8.06 43.06
C GLY A 831 -24.30 -7.23 42.06
N SER A 832 -25.58 -7.00 42.32
CA SER A 832 -26.58 -6.46 41.37
C SER A 832 -26.43 -4.96 41.07
N THR A 833 -25.20 -4.45 41.04
CA THR A 833 -24.88 -3.01 40.98
C THR A 833 -23.74 -2.64 40.04
N ASN A 834 -23.08 -3.58 39.35
CA ASN A 834 -21.95 -3.28 38.46
C ASN A 834 -22.11 -3.88 37.05
N ALA A 835 -22.60 -3.08 36.10
CA ALA A 835 -22.70 -3.42 34.68
C ALA A 835 -21.59 -2.73 33.85
N ARG A 836 -20.34 -3.16 34.05
CA ARG A 836 -19.19 -2.74 33.23
C ARG A 836 -18.99 -3.69 32.06
N PHE A 837 -19.14 -3.17 30.84
CA PHE A 837 -18.80 -3.88 29.61
C PHE A 837 -17.42 -3.44 29.12
N ARG A 838 -16.74 -4.33 28.37
CA ARG A 838 -15.40 -4.11 27.85
C ARG A 838 -15.32 -4.56 26.41
N VAL A 839 -14.92 -3.67 25.51
CA VAL A 839 -14.63 -4.00 24.11
C VAL A 839 -13.12 -4.16 23.97
N TYR A 840 -12.70 -5.25 23.33
CA TYR A 840 -11.31 -5.57 23.09
C TYR A 840 -10.98 -5.39 21.61
N SER A 841 -10.00 -4.54 21.33
CA SER A 841 -9.34 -4.50 20.03
C SER A 841 -7.88 -4.90 20.21
N THR A 842 -7.50 -6.09 19.72
CA THR A 842 -6.10 -6.36 19.42
C THR A 842 -5.79 -5.68 18.10
N ALA A 843 -4.81 -4.78 18.08
CA ALA A 843 -4.45 -4.10 16.83
C ALA A 843 -3.69 -5.06 15.90
N ARG A 844 -4.46 -5.84 15.12
CA ARG A 844 -3.99 -6.31 13.81
C ARG A 844 -4.11 -5.12 12.87
N PHE A 845 -3.01 -4.38 12.74
CA PHE A 845 -2.79 -3.60 11.54
C PHE A 845 -2.57 -4.61 10.41
N ASN A 846 -3.55 -4.68 9.51
CA ASN A 846 -3.33 -5.03 8.11
C ASN A 846 -2.95 -3.72 7.40
#